data_AF-A0A840SI04-F1
#
_entry.id   AF-A0A840SI04-F1
#
_cell.length_a   1.000
_cell.length_b   1.000
_cell.length_c   1.000
_cell.angle_alpha   90.00
_cell.angle_beta   90.00
_cell.angle_gamma   90.00
#
_symmetry.space_group_name_H-M   'P 1'
#
loop_
_entity.id
_entity.type
_entity.pdbx_description
1 polymer ?
#
loop_
_entity_poly.entity_id
_entity_poly.type
_entity_poly.pdbx_seq_one_letter_code
_entity_poly.pdbx_strand_id
1 'polypeptide(L)'
;MKKILLLLTAALMLFASCSEENPDMRIDLSDGWEYSLEDPAYSFNSFKPVTKEQLYKLEDLVPHKIGFIWLRHSFTVPPLLKSEDLGLYLGRITMADETRINGLFIGTTGKFRPAEFSAWNIPRYYAISKKLLTPEENYVTIKIWSDGEASLVSNPFIGLPEDARLTYAKESFWNSKIYLIFAFFSLVIGIYHLVIFLRRKVEKENLTFSIINVINAVYLSVMYIFEIPDFPPDTLSFLWFQKIISCTLPFVIVFFTTTFIFNFLKETEKFQFMLARLIFSLIPVSLIFMSVDYPTLHEMVQYTTFFLIPLMIYPLVVFIKNFKKHPSHAAALLIGFVPTVVLAVSDIILHYALKLNELTYFTQFGWMLTIIVLLYLMAGRFAKARNEAEYLNKNLEKEVANRTDRLSESMALLEKEKQKAVEDLKLAEHVQQTFYQKEPQGLTNWDVALYFKPVSGISRDLYDFFIKNNTLYGAGLFEISGNGIASGLVTMLAKTIIDQKFKEGFGNKLSDVMSSINTAIAQTKGNIPNYILGSLLRIKGDIIEYINGGSSKLYMRRESTGKVASIQAPANVSDGSSIQLGIPGQYPEFKTLKFSMQKDDCLILYTNSFAEAENSYGMPFGSEKIIRSLASSGKGSARDKLKTIMDTFNLYTEGTIQKDDLTVIILQKK
;
A
#
# COMPACT_ATOMS: atom_id res chain seq x y z
N MET A 1 -18.08 2.85 -34.92
CA MET A 1 -17.85 4.04 -35.75
C MET A 1 -19.01 4.37 -36.69
N LYS A 2 -19.38 3.51 -37.67
CA LYS A 2 -20.51 3.82 -38.60
C LYS A 2 -21.84 4.18 -37.91
N LYS A 3 -22.24 3.49 -36.84
CA LYS A 3 -23.47 3.81 -36.08
C LYS A 3 -23.41 5.13 -35.30
N ILE A 4 -22.22 5.52 -34.84
CA ILE A 4 -21.99 6.79 -34.13
C ILE A 4 -21.98 7.96 -35.13
N LEU A 5 -21.37 7.76 -36.30
CA LEU A 5 -21.39 8.72 -37.40
C LEU A 5 -22.81 8.90 -37.97
N LEU A 6 -23.61 7.83 -38.01
CA LEU A 6 -25.02 7.86 -38.41
C LEU A 6 -25.90 8.60 -37.37
N LEU A 7 -25.59 8.47 -36.08
CA LEU A 7 -26.25 9.20 -35.00
C LEU A 7 -25.86 10.69 -34.98
N LEU A 8 -24.60 11.01 -35.26
CA LEU A 8 -24.13 12.41 -35.39
C LEU A 8 -24.69 13.09 -36.63
N THR A 9 -24.80 12.37 -37.76
CA THR A 9 -25.45 12.89 -38.97
C THR A 9 -26.96 12.98 -38.82
N ALA A 10 -27.61 12.04 -38.12
CA ALA A 10 -29.03 12.15 -37.77
C ALA A 10 -29.31 13.30 -36.78
N ALA A 11 -28.40 13.55 -35.83
CA ALA A 11 -28.48 14.70 -34.93
C ALA A 11 -28.30 16.03 -35.70
N LEU A 12 -27.34 16.12 -36.62
CA LEU A 12 -27.17 17.26 -37.52
C LEU A 12 -28.39 17.47 -38.45
N MET A 13 -29.05 16.40 -38.90
CA MET A 13 -30.29 16.50 -39.69
C MET A 13 -31.51 16.90 -38.84
N LEU A 14 -31.55 16.58 -37.54
CA LEU A 14 -32.60 17.04 -36.63
C LEU A 14 -32.49 18.54 -36.31
N PHE A 15 -31.31 19.15 -36.48
CA PHE A 15 -31.12 20.61 -36.35
C PHE A 15 -31.40 21.39 -37.64
N ALA A 16 -31.53 20.71 -38.79
CA ALA A 16 -31.90 21.30 -40.07
C ALA A 16 -33.42 21.29 -40.29
N SER A 17 -34.22 21.55 -39.24
CA SER A 17 -35.62 21.93 -39.45
C SER A 17 -35.64 23.37 -39.94
N CYS A 18 -35.53 23.54 -41.26
CA CYS A 18 -35.92 24.77 -41.94
C CYS A 18 -37.41 24.99 -41.65
N SER A 19 -37.73 25.86 -40.69
CA SER A 19 -38.96 26.62 -40.79
C SER A 19 -38.80 27.50 -42.03
N GLU A 20 -39.66 27.35 -43.03
CA GLU A 20 -39.75 28.31 -44.14
C GLU A 20 -39.85 29.73 -43.56
N GLU A 21 -38.76 30.50 -43.67
CA GLU A 21 -38.80 31.91 -43.37
C GLU A 21 -39.69 32.55 -44.42
N ASN A 22 -40.83 33.11 -44.01
CA ASN A 22 -41.69 33.86 -44.93
C ASN A 22 -41.14 35.29 -45.01
N PRO A 23 -40.35 35.64 -46.05
CA PRO A 23 -39.61 36.90 -46.09
C PRO A 23 -40.54 38.12 -46.12
N ASP A 24 -41.77 37.92 -46.61
CA ASP A 24 -42.79 38.96 -46.75
C ASP A 24 -43.40 39.41 -45.41
N MET A 25 -43.10 38.71 -44.30
CA MET A 25 -43.59 39.05 -42.95
C MET A 25 -42.50 39.54 -41.99
N ARG A 26 -41.27 39.78 -42.49
CA ARG A 26 -40.17 40.36 -41.73
C ARG A 26 -39.68 41.65 -42.37
N ILE A 27 -39.44 42.65 -41.54
CA ILE A 27 -38.72 43.87 -41.89
C ILE A 27 -37.26 43.65 -41.50
N ASP A 28 -36.39 43.52 -42.50
CA ASP A 28 -34.95 43.32 -42.28
C ASP A 28 -34.31 44.60 -41.74
N LEU A 29 -33.56 44.48 -40.65
CA LEU A 29 -32.81 45.56 -40.03
C LEU A 29 -31.29 45.32 -40.12
N SER A 30 -30.83 44.38 -40.95
CA SER A 30 -29.40 43.98 -40.98
C SER A 30 -28.45 45.08 -41.45
N ASP A 31 -28.95 46.00 -42.27
CA ASP A 31 -28.17 47.07 -42.90
C ASP A 31 -28.92 48.41 -42.78
N GLY A 32 -28.25 49.56 -43.01
CA GLY A 32 -28.91 50.88 -43.00
C GLY A 32 -29.00 51.56 -41.63
N TRP A 33 -28.15 51.15 -40.68
CA TRP A 33 -28.00 51.81 -39.38
C TRP A 33 -27.24 53.11 -39.48
N GLU A 34 -27.60 54.05 -38.62
CA GLU A 34 -26.88 55.29 -38.37
C GLU A 34 -26.52 55.40 -36.88
N TYR A 35 -25.48 56.15 -36.52
CA TYR A 35 -25.08 56.38 -35.14
C TYR A 35 -24.93 57.85 -34.78
N SER A 36 -25.14 58.17 -33.50
CA SER A 36 -24.76 59.44 -32.88
C SER A 36 -24.10 59.18 -31.51
N LEU A 37 -23.21 60.08 -31.10
CA LEU A 37 -22.60 60.09 -29.77
C LEU A 37 -23.32 61.08 -28.83
N GLU A 38 -24.18 61.93 -29.38
CA GLU A 38 -25.03 62.85 -28.63
C GLU A 38 -26.41 62.22 -28.40
N ASP A 39 -27.06 62.57 -27.29
CA ASP A 39 -28.39 62.06 -27.00
C ASP A 39 -29.40 62.64 -28.03
N PRO A 40 -30.12 61.77 -28.78
CA PRO A 40 -31.05 62.19 -29.81
C PRO A 40 -32.23 63.03 -29.29
N ALA A 41 -32.50 63.03 -27.98
CA ALA A 41 -33.45 63.95 -27.36
C ALA A 41 -33.05 65.43 -27.51
N TYR A 42 -31.77 65.72 -27.79
CA TYR A 42 -31.24 67.08 -27.93
C TYR A 42 -30.77 67.43 -29.36
N SER A 43 -30.48 66.46 -30.23
CA SER A 43 -29.96 66.69 -31.59
C SER A 43 -30.35 65.58 -32.59
N PHE A 44 -31.55 65.66 -33.17
CA PHE A 44 -32.12 64.62 -34.06
C PHE A 44 -31.39 64.46 -35.43
N ASN A 45 -30.65 65.48 -35.86
CA ASN A 45 -29.97 65.53 -37.17
C ASN A 45 -28.47 65.17 -37.13
N SER A 46 -27.98 64.65 -36.00
CA SER A 46 -26.54 64.37 -35.76
C SER A 46 -26.07 62.97 -36.21
N PHE A 47 -26.97 62.16 -36.77
CA PHE A 47 -26.69 60.77 -37.11
C PHE A 47 -25.80 60.62 -38.35
N LYS A 48 -24.89 59.66 -38.31
CA LYS A 48 -23.97 59.31 -39.41
C LYS A 48 -24.14 57.84 -39.79
N PRO A 49 -24.02 57.44 -41.07
CA PRO A 49 -24.18 56.06 -41.48
C PRO A 49 -23.13 55.14 -40.83
N VAL A 50 -23.53 53.92 -40.48
CA VAL A 50 -22.69 52.86 -39.93
C VAL A 50 -22.58 51.73 -40.95
N THR A 51 -21.37 51.29 -41.27
CA THR A 51 -21.18 50.12 -42.13
C THR A 51 -21.44 48.83 -41.36
N LYS A 52 -21.77 47.75 -42.07
CA LYS A 52 -21.95 46.43 -41.46
C LYS A 52 -20.73 45.98 -40.66
N GLU A 53 -19.51 46.28 -41.11
CA GLU A 53 -18.28 45.96 -40.38
C GLU A 53 -18.14 46.76 -39.08
N GLN A 54 -18.57 48.03 -39.07
CA GLN A 54 -18.56 48.88 -37.88
C GLN A 54 -19.57 48.42 -36.83
N LEU A 55 -20.69 47.78 -37.22
CA LEU A 55 -21.65 47.20 -36.26
C LEU A 55 -21.01 46.12 -35.37
N TYR A 56 -19.99 45.41 -35.87
CA TYR A 56 -19.25 44.42 -35.09
C TYR A 56 -18.21 45.02 -34.13
N LYS A 57 -17.91 46.32 -34.24
CA LYS A 57 -16.88 47.05 -33.46
C LYS A 57 -17.29 48.51 -33.23
N LEU A 58 -18.43 48.70 -32.58
CA LEU A 58 -18.96 50.03 -32.31
C LEU A 58 -18.09 50.82 -31.33
N GLU A 59 -17.28 50.16 -30.51
CA GLU A 59 -16.36 50.84 -29.59
C GLU A 59 -15.34 51.73 -30.32
N ASP A 60 -14.97 51.39 -31.56
CA ASP A 60 -14.04 52.18 -32.38
C ASP A 60 -14.64 53.53 -32.82
N LEU A 61 -15.98 53.69 -32.71
CA LEU A 61 -16.68 54.94 -33.01
C LEU A 61 -16.69 55.91 -31.82
N VAL A 62 -16.33 55.46 -30.62
CA VAL A 62 -16.38 56.25 -29.38
C VAL A 62 -14.99 56.72 -28.97
N PRO A 63 -14.80 58.01 -28.62
CA PRO A 63 -13.53 58.49 -28.07
C PRO A 63 -13.09 57.67 -26.86
N HIS A 64 -11.83 57.24 -26.85
CA HIS A 64 -11.27 56.35 -25.81
C HIS A 64 -12.03 55.02 -25.61
N LYS A 65 -12.92 54.65 -26.54
CA LYS A 65 -13.76 53.44 -26.49
C LYS A 65 -14.74 53.39 -25.31
N ILE A 66 -14.94 54.50 -24.60
CA ILE A 66 -15.79 54.57 -23.41
C ILE A 66 -16.85 55.65 -23.59
N GLY A 67 -18.13 55.28 -23.52
CA GLY A 67 -19.23 56.21 -23.68
C GLY A 67 -20.51 55.59 -24.23
N PHE A 68 -21.55 56.40 -24.38
CA PHE A 68 -22.81 55.97 -24.99
C PHE A 68 -22.76 56.11 -26.51
N ILE A 69 -23.34 55.13 -27.20
CA ILE A 69 -23.57 55.13 -28.64
C ILE A 69 -25.08 55.01 -28.84
N TRP A 70 -25.64 55.88 -29.68
CA TRP A 70 -27.03 55.81 -30.09
C TRP A 70 -27.09 55.32 -31.52
N LEU A 71 -27.63 54.13 -31.74
CA LEU A 71 -27.93 53.60 -33.06
C LEU A 71 -29.37 53.93 -33.45
N ARG A 72 -29.60 54.28 -34.72
CA ARG A 72 -30.92 54.52 -35.30
C ARG A 72 -31.09 53.73 -36.59
N HIS A 73 -32.28 53.19 -36.79
CA HIS A 73 -32.68 52.59 -38.06
C HIS A 73 -34.11 53.01 -38.40
N SER A 74 -34.33 53.46 -39.63
CA SER A 74 -35.62 53.88 -40.16
C SER A 74 -36.30 52.73 -40.90
N PHE A 75 -37.58 52.50 -40.63
CA PHE A 75 -38.36 51.47 -41.28
C PHE A 75 -39.81 51.90 -41.53
N THR A 76 -40.47 51.22 -42.47
CA THR A 76 -41.90 51.39 -42.73
C THR A 76 -42.62 50.07 -42.52
N VAL A 77 -43.83 50.12 -41.94
CA VAL A 77 -44.60 48.91 -41.62
C VAL A 77 -45.39 48.47 -42.87
N PRO A 78 -45.16 47.25 -43.39
CA PRO A 78 -45.92 46.72 -44.52
C PRO A 78 -47.43 46.69 -44.23
N PRO A 79 -48.31 46.88 -45.24
CA PRO A 79 -49.76 46.90 -45.04
C PRO A 79 -50.32 45.69 -44.28
N LEU A 80 -49.74 44.51 -44.50
CA LEU A 80 -50.12 43.25 -43.86
C LEU A 80 -49.87 43.22 -42.34
N LEU A 81 -48.99 44.08 -41.83
CA LEU A 81 -48.56 44.13 -40.43
C LEU A 81 -49.13 45.35 -39.67
N LYS A 82 -49.82 46.28 -40.35
CA LYS A 82 -50.28 47.54 -39.73
C LYS A 82 -51.34 47.36 -38.63
N SER A 83 -52.09 46.25 -38.62
CA SER A 83 -53.13 45.95 -37.62
C SER A 83 -52.62 45.22 -36.39
N GLU A 84 -51.42 44.67 -36.46
CA GLU A 84 -50.85 43.74 -35.48
C GLU A 84 -49.90 44.47 -34.52
N ASP A 85 -49.80 43.96 -33.28
CA ASP A 85 -48.61 44.24 -32.47
C ASP A 85 -47.42 43.51 -33.11
N LEU A 86 -46.21 44.07 -32.98
CA LEU A 86 -45.00 43.53 -33.61
C LEU A 86 -44.00 43.06 -32.55
N GLY A 87 -43.04 42.25 -32.97
CA GLY A 87 -41.88 41.85 -32.17
C GLY A 87 -40.60 42.36 -32.81
N LEU A 88 -39.72 42.97 -32.01
CA LEU A 88 -38.37 43.35 -32.39
C LEU A 88 -37.38 42.29 -31.92
N TYR A 89 -36.63 41.75 -32.86
CA TYR A 89 -35.49 40.89 -32.60
C TYR A 89 -34.19 41.64 -32.94
N LEU A 90 -33.32 41.87 -31.94
CA LEU A 90 -32.02 42.53 -32.19
C LEU A 90 -30.83 41.55 -32.15
N GLY A 91 -31.07 40.28 -31.85
CA GLY A 91 -30.00 39.31 -31.58
C GLY A 91 -29.06 39.79 -30.47
N ARG A 92 -27.76 39.49 -30.55
CA ARG A 92 -26.81 39.73 -29.45
C ARG A 92 -26.21 41.14 -29.52
N ILE A 93 -26.27 41.82 -28.38
CA ILE A 93 -25.59 43.09 -28.13
C ILE A 93 -24.58 42.87 -27.01
N THR A 94 -23.31 43.22 -27.26
CA THR A 94 -22.18 42.89 -26.37
C THR A 94 -22.28 43.54 -25.00
N MET A 95 -22.89 44.71 -24.87
CA MET A 95 -23.04 45.39 -23.58
C MET A 95 -24.52 45.54 -23.21
N ALA A 96 -24.80 46.41 -22.24
CA ALA A 96 -26.17 46.77 -21.92
C ALA A 96 -26.77 47.65 -23.03
N ASP A 97 -28.06 47.46 -23.29
CA ASP A 97 -28.82 48.27 -24.23
C ASP A 97 -30.12 48.80 -23.62
N GLU A 98 -30.56 49.95 -24.12
CA GLU A 98 -31.89 50.49 -23.91
C GLU A 98 -32.48 50.81 -25.28
N THR A 99 -33.60 50.16 -25.59
CA THR A 99 -34.23 50.23 -26.90
C THR A 99 -35.53 51.02 -26.86
N ARG A 100 -35.71 51.87 -27.88
CA ARG A 100 -36.86 52.77 -28.04
C ARG A 100 -37.44 52.66 -29.45
N ILE A 101 -38.76 52.84 -29.56
CA ILE A 101 -39.47 52.99 -30.84
C ILE A 101 -40.10 54.38 -30.86
N ASN A 102 -39.80 55.15 -31.91
CA ASN A 102 -40.27 56.53 -32.06
C ASN A 102 -40.00 57.39 -30.80
N GLY A 103 -38.86 57.15 -30.14
CA GLY A 103 -38.44 57.82 -28.91
C GLY A 103 -39.05 57.27 -27.60
N LEU A 104 -40.02 56.34 -27.66
CA LEU A 104 -40.66 55.72 -26.50
C LEU A 104 -39.94 54.42 -26.10
N PHE A 105 -39.69 54.24 -24.81
CA PHE A 105 -39.00 53.07 -24.26
C PHE A 105 -39.80 51.77 -24.44
N ILE A 106 -39.15 50.72 -24.94
CA ILE A 106 -39.77 49.39 -25.12
C ILE A 106 -39.03 48.25 -24.38
N GLY A 107 -37.79 48.46 -23.97
CA GLY A 107 -37.06 47.47 -23.19
C GLY A 107 -35.59 47.77 -22.99
N THR A 108 -34.97 47.03 -22.08
CA THR A 108 -33.55 47.08 -21.75
C THR A 108 -33.07 45.70 -21.39
N THR A 109 -31.80 45.40 -21.65
CA THR A 109 -31.14 44.17 -21.23
C THR A 109 -29.72 44.49 -20.80
N GLY A 110 -29.23 43.81 -19.76
CA GLY A 110 -28.03 44.23 -19.04
C GLY A 110 -28.32 45.38 -18.06
N LYS A 111 -27.26 45.94 -17.47
CA LYS A 111 -27.36 47.09 -16.55
C LYS A 111 -26.33 48.15 -16.95
N PHE A 112 -26.74 49.41 -16.96
CA PHE A 112 -25.83 50.55 -17.11
C PHE A 112 -25.14 50.92 -15.78
N ARG A 113 -24.12 51.78 -15.85
CA ARG A 113 -23.47 52.36 -14.67
C ARG A 113 -24.48 53.07 -13.76
N PRO A 114 -24.30 53.04 -12.42
CA PRO A 114 -23.13 52.50 -11.69
C PRO A 114 -23.16 50.98 -11.45
N ALA A 115 -24.27 50.30 -11.68
CA ALA A 115 -24.43 48.85 -11.48
C ALA A 115 -24.17 48.06 -12.78
N GLU A 116 -23.12 48.43 -13.51
CA GLU A 116 -22.85 47.93 -14.86
C GLU A 116 -22.74 46.41 -14.93
N PHE A 117 -23.47 45.81 -15.89
CA PHE A 117 -23.39 44.38 -16.19
C PHE A 117 -23.77 44.08 -17.65
N SER A 118 -22.82 43.49 -18.39
CA SER A 118 -22.99 43.10 -19.79
C SER A 118 -23.88 41.86 -19.93
N ALA A 119 -24.74 41.88 -20.94
CA ALA A 119 -25.55 40.74 -21.38
C ALA A 119 -25.11 40.23 -22.77
N TRP A 120 -23.79 40.17 -23.01
CA TRP A 120 -23.20 39.89 -24.33
C TRP A 120 -23.70 38.62 -25.03
N ASN A 121 -24.07 37.59 -24.29
CA ASN A 121 -24.44 36.28 -24.85
C ASN A 121 -25.95 36.06 -24.97
N ILE A 122 -26.76 37.07 -24.62
CA ILE A 122 -28.23 36.97 -24.61
C ILE A 122 -28.79 37.64 -25.86
N PRO A 123 -29.63 36.99 -26.66
CA PRO A 123 -30.32 37.68 -27.74
C PRO A 123 -31.39 38.64 -27.20
N ARG A 124 -31.73 39.71 -27.90
CA ARG A 124 -32.79 40.64 -27.47
C ARG A 124 -34.11 40.38 -28.17
N TYR A 125 -35.18 40.42 -27.39
CA TYR A 125 -36.55 40.47 -27.87
C TYR A 125 -37.32 41.53 -27.11
N TYR A 126 -37.99 42.42 -27.84
CA TYR A 126 -38.85 43.44 -27.27
C TYR A 126 -40.19 43.47 -28.00
N ALA A 127 -41.29 43.51 -27.26
CA ALA A 127 -42.62 43.64 -27.85
C ALA A 127 -42.87 45.11 -28.25
N ILE A 128 -43.39 45.32 -29.46
CA ILE A 128 -43.78 46.62 -29.99
C ILE A 128 -45.30 46.67 -30.06
N SER A 129 -45.91 47.53 -29.24
CA SER A 129 -47.35 47.77 -29.40
C SER A 129 -47.62 48.60 -30.66
N LYS A 130 -48.64 48.23 -31.42
CA LYS A 130 -49.10 48.99 -32.60
C LYS A 130 -49.44 50.44 -32.31
N LYS A 131 -49.76 50.78 -31.06
CA LYS A 131 -50.01 52.16 -30.62
C LYS A 131 -48.78 53.06 -30.68
N LEU A 132 -47.59 52.46 -30.67
CA LEU A 132 -46.31 53.19 -30.77
C LEU A 132 -45.91 53.46 -32.22
N LEU A 133 -46.60 52.85 -33.19
CA LEU A 133 -46.27 52.93 -34.61
C LEU A 133 -47.07 54.03 -35.30
N THR A 134 -46.42 54.76 -36.20
CA THR A 134 -47.04 55.73 -37.10
C THR A 134 -47.40 55.06 -38.44
N PRO A 135 -48.43 55.56 -39.17
CA PRO A 135 -48.77 55.04 -40.49
C PRO A 135 -47.70 55.26 -41.57
N GLU A 136 -46.77 56.18 -41.31
CA GLU A 136 -45.69 56.66 -42.18
C GLU A 136 -44.35 56.00 -41.79
N GLU A 137 -43.27 56.78 -41.69
CA GLU A 137 -41.94 56.33 -41.27
C GLU A 137 -41.85 56.17 -39.75
N ASN A 138 -41.21 55.09 -39.33
CA ASN A 138 -40.93 54.77 -37.93
C ASN A 138 -39.43 54.60 -37.75
N TYR A 139 -38.93 54.81 -36.54
CA TYR A 139 -37.52 54.57 -36.24
C TYR A 139 -37.35 53.79 -34.94
N VAL A 140 -36.41 52.84 -34.97
CA VAL A 140 -35.88 52.18 -33.77
C VAL A 140 -34.61 52.90 -33.35
N THR A 141 -34.46 53.12 -32.06
CA THR A 141 -33.25 53.71 -31.48
C THR A 141 -32.73 52.82 -30.37
N ILE A 142 -31.45 52.48 -30.42
CA ILE A 142 -30.77 51.63 -29.44
C ILE A 142 -29.67 52.45 -28.80
N LYS A 143 -29.75 52.64 -27.48
CA LYS A 143 -28.69 53.21 -26.68
C LYS A 143 -27.81 52.08 -26.16
N ILE A 144 -26.54 52.09 -26.51
CA ILE A 144 -25.55 51.08 -26.10
C ILE A 144 -24.48 51.78 -25.26
N TRP A 145 -24.10 51.16 -24.15
CA TRP A 145 -22.94 51.58 -23.37
C TRP A 145 -21.69 50.84 -23.85
N SER A 146 -20.64 51.59 -24.20
CA SER A 146 -19.32 51.05 -24.54
C SER A 146 -18.38 51.24 -23.35
N ASP A 147 -17.74 50.15 -22.91
CA ASP A 147 -16.65 50.16 -21.92
C ASP A 147 -15.45 49.40 -22.47
N GLY A 148 -14.90 49.85 -23.60
CA GLY A 148 -13.82 49.15 -24.30
C GLY A 148 -14.28 48.08 -25.30
N GLU A 149 -15.55 47.68 -25.27
CA GLU A 149 -16.21 46.80 -26.24
C GLU A 149 -17.67 47.23 -26.45
N ALA A 150 -18.14 47.24 -27.69
CA ALA A 150 -19.55 47.40 -28.02
C ALA A 150 -19.83 46.85 -29.42
N SER A 151 -20.81 45.97 -29.57
CA SER A 151 -21.19 45.49 -30.91
C SER A 151 -22.63 45.02 -30.97
N LEU A 152 -23.17 45.05 -32.19
CA LEU A 152 -24.45 44.49 -32.58
C LEU A 152 -24.14 43.34 -33.55
N VAL A 153 -24.26 42.10 -33.07
CA VAL A 153 -23.83 40.88 -33.78
C VAL A 153 -25.05 40.01 -34.07
N SER A 154 -25.75 40.29 -35.17
CA SER A 154 -26.94 39.52 -35.60
C SER A 154 -27.49 39.93 -36.97
N ASN A 155 -28.53 39.20 -37.42
CA ASN A 155 -29.49 39.62 -38.45
C ASN A 155 -30.78 40.11 -37.76
N PRO A 156 -30.84 41.36 -37.26
CA PRO A 156 -31.99 41.90 -36.56
C PRO A 156 -33.18 42.07 -37.51
N PHE A 157 -34.40 41.92 -37.00
CA PHE A 157 -35.62 42.13 -37.78
C PHE A 157 -36.81 42.53 -36.91
N ILE A 158 -37.84 43.11 -37.54
CA ILE A 158 -39.16 43.30 -36.95
C ILE A 158 -40.15 42.39 -37.68
N GLY A 159 -40.97 41.66 -36.94
CA GLY A 159 -41.97 40.76 -37.52
C GLY A 159 -43.14 40.53 -36.58
N LEU A 160 -43.89 39.46 -36.82
CA LEU A 160 -44.93 39.03 -35.88
C LEU A 160 -44.33 38.67 -34.52
N PRO A 161 -45.01 38.97 -33.39
CA PRO A 161 -44.48 38.72 -32.05
C PRO A 161 -44.07 37.28 -31.81
N GLU A 162 -44.84 36.32 -32.33
CA GLU A 162 -44.55 34.88 -32.19
C GLU A 162 -43.27 34.47 -32.94
N ASP A 163 -43.04 35.00 -34.14
CA ASP A 163 -41.85 34.67 -34.95
C ASP A 163 -40.57 35.25 -34.32
N ALA A 164 -40.61 36.54 -33.92
CA ALA A 164 -39.51 37.18 -33.22
C ALA A 164 -39.22 36.49 -31.87
N ARG A 165 -40.25 36.10 -31.12
CA ARG A 165 -40.11 35.37 -29.85
C ARG A 165 -39.56 33.97 -30.05
N LEU A 166 -39.97 33.26 -31.10
CA LEU A 166 -39.46 31.93 -31.43
C LEU A 166 -37.97 31.98 -31.81
N THR A 167 -37.58 32.96 -32.62
CA THR A 167 -36.16 33.18 -32.99
C THR A 167 -35.33 33.49 -31.74
N TYR A 168 -35.79 34.40 -30.89
CA TYR A 168 -35.17 34.66 -29.58
C TYR A 168 -35.07 33.39 -28.72
N ALA A 169 -36.13 32.61 -28.60
CA ALA A 169 -36.15 31.42 -27.76
C ALA A 169 -35.16 30.35 -28.26
N LYS A 170 -35.06 30.16 -29.59
CA LYS A 170 -34.08 29.26 -30.20
C LYS A 170 -32.65 29.71 -29.92
N GLU A 171 -32.33 30.97 -30.17
CA GLU A 171 -30.96 31.48 -29.96
C GLU A 171 -30.59 31.54 -28.47
N SER A 172 -31.53 31.92 -27.59
CA SER A 172 -31.35 31.92 -26.14
C SER A 172 -31.12 30.51 -25.59
N PHE A 173 -31.80 29.50 -26.15
CA PHE A 173 -31.58 28.12 -25.72
C PHE A 173 -30.14 27.66 -25.96
N TRP A 174 -29.61 27.89 -27.16
CA TRP A 174 -28.28 27.44 -27.55
C TRP A 174 -27.14 28.24 -26.91
N ASN A 175 -27.34 29.54 -26.67
CA ASN A 175 -26.29 30.41 -26.13
C ASN A 175 -26.35 30.60 -24.59
N SER A 176 -27.46 30.21 -23.94
CA SER A 176 -27.66 30.37 -22.50
C SER A 176 -28.21 29.11 -21.83
N LYS A 177 -29.46 28.72 -22.11
CA LYS A 177 -30.19 27.74 -21.27
C LYS A 177 -29.59 26.34 -21.28
N ILE A 178 -28.97 25.91 -22.37
CA ILE A 178 -28.29 24.61 -22.42
C ILE A 178 -27.12 24.53 -21.43
N TYR A 179 -26.44 25.65 -21.17
CA TYR A 179 -25.32 25.70 -20.23
C TYR A 179 -25.75 25.60 -18.77
N LEU A 180 -26.98 26.03 -18.45
CA LEU A 180 -27.59 25.78 -17.14
C LEU A 180 -27.76 24.26 -16.90
N ILE A 181 -28.21 23.53 -17.92
CA ILE A 181 -28.35 22.06 -17.87
C ILE A 181 -26.96 21.42 -17.69
N PHE A 182 -25.95 21.86 -18.45
CA PHE A 182 -24.57 21.39 -18.32
C PHE A 182 -23.96 21.67 -16.95
N ALA A 183 -24.23 22.84 -16.37
CA ALA A 183 -23.78 23.20 -15.03
C ALA A 183 -24.43 22.33 -13.96
N PHE A 184 -25.74 22.06 -14.08
CA PHE A 184 -26.45 21.17 -13.17
C PHE A 184 -25.85 19.76 -13.16
N PHE A 185 -25.66 19.15 -14.34
CA PHE A 185 -25.05 17.82 -14.42
C PHE A 185 -23.61 17.81 -13.92
N SER A 186 -22.83 18.84 -14.25
CA SER A 186 -21.47 19.01 -13.73
C SER A 186 -21.49 19.04 -12.20
N LEU A 187 -22.37 19.83 -11.57
CA LEU A 187 -22.46 19.91 -10.12
C LEU A 187 -22.85 18.56 -9.48
N VAL A 188 -23.83 17.85 -10.05
CA VAL A 188 -24.24 16.52 -9.58
C VAL A 188 -23.10 15.51 -9.65
N ILE A 189 -22.38 15.47 -10.78
CA ILE A 189 -21.18 14.63 -10.95
C ILE A 189 -20.11 15.02 -9.92
N GLY A 190 -19.90 16.33 -9.72
CA GLY A 190 -18.95 16.87 -8.76
C GLY A 190 -19.24 16.41 -7.32
N ILE A 191 -20.48 16.53 -6.87
CA ILE A 191 -20.92 16.10 -5.53
C ILE A 191 -20.81 14.59 -5.38
N TYR A 192 -21.23 13.82 -6.39
CA TYR A 192 -21.14 12.36 -6.37
C TYR A 192 -19.69 11.87 -6.17
N HIS A 193 -18.74 12.41 -6.93
CA HIS A 193 -17.33 12.05 -6.79
C HIS A 193 -16.70 12.55 -5.48
N LEU A 194 -17.19 13.68 -4.93
CA LEU A 194 -16.78 14.12 -3.59
C LEU A 194 -17.18 13.10 -2.53
N VAL A 195 -18.41 12.59 -2.59
CA VAL A 195 -18.90 11.56 -1.64
C VAL A 195 -18.08 10.28 -1.74
N ILE A 196 -17.74 9.83 -2.96
CA ILE A 196 -16.86 8.67 -3.15
C ILE A 196 -15.50 8.92 -2.51
N PHE A 197 -14.90 10.09 -2.75
CA PHE A 197 -13.60 10.43 -2.17
C PHE A 197 -13.62 10.47 -0.64
N LEU A 198 -14.67 11.06 -0.04
CA LEU A 198 -14.82 11.12 1.42
C LEU A 198 -14.91 9.71 2.03
N ARG A 199 -15.51 8.75 1.32
CA ARG A 199 -15.55 7.34 1.72
C ARG A 199 -14.26 6.58 1.41
N ARG A 200 -13.51 6.98 0.38
CA ARG A 200 -12.29 6.31 -0.11
C ARG A 200 -11.18 7.31 -0.45
N LYS A 201 -10.53 7.84 0.58
CA LYS A 201 -9.46 8.86 0.47
C LYS A 201 -8.22 8.41 -0.33
N VAL A 202 -8.09 7.11 -0.58
CA VAL A 202 -7.00 6.53 -1.39
C VAL A 202 -7.15 6.89 -2.88
N GLU A 203 -8.37 7.06 -3.38
CA GLU A 203 -8.64 7.34 -4.81
C GLU A 203 -8.71 8.85 -5.07
N LYS A 204 -7.54 9.50 -5.09
CA LYS A 204 -7.38 10.96 -5.26
C LYS A 204 -7.96 11.49 -6.57
N GLU A 205 -8.07 10.66 -7.60
CA GLU A 205 -8.70 11.01 -8.88
C GLU A 205 -10.14 11.49 -8.70
N ASN A 206 -10.90 10.93 -7.75
CA ASN A 206 -12.27 11.33 -7.45
C ASN A 206 -12.35 12.75 -6.89
N LEU A 207 -11.40 13.14 -6.03
CA LEU A 207 -11.32 14.52 -5.52
C LEU A 207 -11.03 15.50 -6.64
N THR A 208 -10.03 15.20 -7.48
CA THR A 208 -9.69 16.10 -8.59
C THR A 208 -10.81 16.20 -9.62
N PHE A 209 -11.49 15.10 -9.93
CA PHE A 209 -12.64 15.12 -10.85
C PHE A 209 -13.82 15.89 -10.26
N SER A 210 -14.04 15.77 -8.95
CA SER A 210 -15.04 16.57 -8.23
C SER A 210 -14.76 18.08 -8.36
N ILE A 211 -13.53 18.50 -8.06
CA ILE A 211 -13.10 19.91 -8.15
C ILE A 211 -13.29 20.45 -9.57
N ILE A 212 -12.86 19.71 -10.60
CA ILE A 212 -13.03 20.11 -12.01
C ILE A 212 -14.50 20.38 -12.31
N ASN A 213 -15.40 19.47 -11.91
CA ASN A 213 -16.82 19.57 -12.23
C ASN A 213 -17.54 20.68 -11.46
N VAL A 214 -17.20 20.90 -10.19
CA VAL A 214 -17.74 22.03 -9.40
C VAL A 214 -17.30 23.36 -9.99
N ILE A 215 -16.01 23.50 -10.31
CA ILE A 215 -15.47 24.72 -10.92
C ILE A 215 -16.06 24.94 -12.32
N ASN A 216 -16.25 23.86 -13.10
CA ASN A 216 -16.90 23.92 -14.40
C ASN A 216 -18.34 24.45 -14.29
N ALA A 217 -19.12 23.97 -13.31
CA ALA A 217 -20.49 24.44 -13.10
C ALA A 217 -20.56 25.94 -12.79
N VAL A 218 -19.61 26.44 -11.98
CA VAL A 218 -19.47 27.88 -11.67
C VAL A 218 -19.02 28.66 -12.91
N TYR A 219 -18.04 28.16 -13.66
CA TYR A 219 -17.56 28.81 -14.89
C TYR A 219 -18.66 28.94 -15.94
N LEU A 220 -19.49 27.90 -16.11
CA LEU A 220 -20.62 27.93 -17.05
C LEU A 220 -21.65 29.01 -16.73
N SER A 221 -21.70 29.52 -15.49
CA SER A 221 -22.61 30.62 -15.12
C SER A 221 -22.40 31.87 -15.97
N VAL A 222 -21.22 32.08 -16.56
CA VAL A 222 -20.94 33.13 -17.56
C VAL A 222 -21.97 33.13 -18.69
N MET A 223 -22.50 31.95 -19.04
CA MET A 223 -23.45 31.81 -20.13
C MET A 223 -24.92 31.96 -19.73
N TYR A 224 -25.28 31.86 -18.45
CA TYR A 224 -26.70 31.84 -18.05
C TYR A 224 -27.00 32.67 -16.81
N ILE A 225 -26.09 33.57 -16.39
CA ILE A 225 -26.23 34.30 -15.13
C ILE A 225 -27.53 35.10 -15.02
N PHE A 226 -28.05 35.63 -16.13
CA PHE A 226 -29.32 36.36 -16.16
C PHE A 226 -30.57 35.47 -16.14
N GLU A 227 -30.42 34.16 -16.35
CA GLU A 227 -31.52 33.20 -16.15
C GLU A 227 -31.69 32.85 -14.68
N ILE A 228 -30.72 33.19 -13.82
CA ILE A 228 -30.75 32.96 -12.38
C ILE A 228 -31.55 34.11 -11.73
N PRO A 229 -32.65 33.82 -11.02
CA PRO A 229 -33.38 34.85 -10.29
C PRO A 229 -32.47 35.59 -9.31
N ASP A 230 -32.62 36.92 -9.24
CA ASP A 230 -31.87 37.80 -8.35
C ASP A 230 -30.33 37.87 -8.59
N PHE A 231 -29.83 37.29 -9.69
CA PHE A 231 -28.42 37.35 -10.11
C PHE A 231 -28.28 38.03 -11.49
N PRO A 232 -27.21 38.81 -11.72
CA PRO A 232 -26.11 39.15 -10.80
C PRO A 232 -26.55 40.15 -9.70
N PRO A 233 -26.06 39.99 -8.45
CA PRO A 233 -26.42 40.86 -7.34
C PRO A 233 -25.82 42.25 -7.53
N ASP A 234 -26.46 43.29 -6.99
CA ASP A 234 -26.00 44.67 -7.13
C ASP A 234 -24.61 44.93 -6.50
N THR A 235 -24.14 44.01 -5.65
CA THR A 235 -22.79 44.05 -5.05
C THR A 235 -21.68 43.52 -5.96
N LEU A 236 -22.01 42.73 -6.98
CA LEU A 236 -21.00 42.11 -7.86
C LEU A 236 -20.89 42.90 -9.16
N SER A 237 -19.89 43.77 -9.25
CA SER A 237 -19.59 44.48 -10.49
C SER A 237 -19.18 43.51 -11.61
N PHE A 238 -19.49 43.86 -12.86
CA PHE A 238 -19.06 43.09 -14.03
C PHE A 238 -17.55 42.82 -14.09
N LEU A 239 -16.71 43.80 -13.70
CA LEU A 239 -15.26 43.64 -13.66
C LEU A 239 -14.83 42.48 -12.75
N TRP A 240 -15.34 42.44 -11.52
CA TRP A 240 -15.03 41.36 -10.57
C TRP A 240 -15.58 40.01 -11.03
N PHE A 241 -16.77 39.98 -11.63
CA PHE A 241 -17.33 38.79 -12.25
C PHE A 241 -16.40 38.23 -13.33
N GLN A 242 -15.91 39.10 -14.23
CA GLN A 242 -14.99 38.73 -15.29
C GLN A 242 -13.64 38.24 -14.76
N LYS A 243 -13.05 38.94 -13.78
CA LYS A 243 -11.78 38.52 -13.15
C LYS A 243 -11.87 37.14 -12.51
N ILE A 244 -12.89 36.92 -11.68
CA ILE A 244 -13.00 35.72 -10.84
C ILE A 244 -13.50 34.54 -11.65
N ILE A 245 -14.58 34.71 -12.40
CA ILE A 245 -15.29 33.60 -13.04
C ILE A 245 -14.79 33.39 -14.47
N SER A 246 -14.88 34.41 -15.33
CA SER A 246 -14.55 34.24 -16.75
C SER A 246 -13.07 34.02 -17.02
N CYS A 247 -12.19 34.77 -16.35
CA CYS A 247 -10.77 34.83 -16.69
C CYS A 247 -9.91 33.89 -15.85
N THR A 248 -10.23 33.69 -14.56
CA THR A 248 -9.40 32.88 -13.65
C THR A 248 -9.73 31.38 -13.69
N LEU A 249 -11.01 31.01 -13.71
CA LEU A 249 -11.41 29.60 -13.63
C LEU A 249 -10.87 28.70 -14.75
N PRO A 250 -10.71 29.16 -16.02
CA PRO A 250 -10.08 28.33 -17.06
C PRO A 250 -8.70 27.79 -16.66
N PHE A 251 -7.85 28.61 -16.04
CA PHE A 251 -6.53 28.16 -15.55
C PHE A 251 -6.66 27.10 -14.46
N VAL A 252 -7.62 27.28 -13.55
CA VAL A 252 -7.87 26.33 -12.46
C VAL A 252 -8.39 25.00 -13.02
N ILE A 253 -9.31 25.02 -13.99
CA ILE A 253 -9.83 23.83 -14.66
C ILE A 253 -8.70 23.05 -15.34
N VAL A 254 -7.85 23.72 -16.13
CA VAL A 254 -6.73 23.05 -16.83
C VAL A 254 -5.69 22.50 -15.84
N PHE A 255 -5.40 23.24 -14.77
CA PHE A 255 -4.53 22.78 -13.69
C PHE A 255 -5.05 21.49 -13.05
N PHE A 256 -6.31 21.46 -12.60
CA PHE A 256 -6.86 20.27 -11.97
C PHE A 256 -7.08 19.13 -12.97
N THR A 257 -7.37 19.42 -14.24
CA THR A 257 -7.46 18.40 -15.31
C THR A 257 -6.15 17.65 -15.49
N THR A 258 -5.03 18.37 -15.51
CA THR A 258 -3.69 17.74 -15.57
C THR A 258 -3.43 16.90 -14.32
N THR A 259 -3.79 17.42 -13.14
CA THR A 259 -3.63 16.70 -11.87
C THR A 259 -4.48 15.42 -11.83
N PHE A 260 -5.72 15.48 -12.34
CA PHE A 260 -6.60 14.34 -12.51
C PHE A 260 -5.96 13.27 -13.42
N ILE A 261 -5.36 13.66 -14.54
CA ILE A 261 -4.69 12.72 -15.45
C ILE A 261 -3.57 11.95 -14.73
N PHE A 262 -2.72 12.63 -13.95
CA PHE A 262 -1.70 11.95 -13.15
C PHE A 262 -2.30 10.98 -12.12
N ASN A 263 -3.31 11.42 -11.37
CA ASN A 263 -4.00 10.59 -10.38
C ASN A 263 -4.67 9.37 -11.02
N PHE A 264 -5.28 9.55 -12.20
CA PHE A 264 -5.96 8.49 -12.94
C PHE A 264 -4.96 7.46 -13.47
N LEU A 265 -3.85 7.92 -14.06
CA LEU A 265 -2.79 7.06 -14.58
C LEU A 265 -1.91 6.43 -13.48
N LYS A 266 -2.10 6.83 -12.21
CA LYS A 266 -1.30 6.40 -11.06
C LYS A 266 0.20 6.69 -11.22
N GLU A 267 0.51 7.77 -11.93
CA GLU A 267 1.87 8.25 -12.13
C GLU A 267 2.17 9.43 -11.19
N THR A 268 3.43 9.60 -10.82
CA THR A 268 3.88 10.71 -9.99
C THR A 268 4.42 11.84 -10.86
N GLU A 269 3.84 13.04 -10.71
CA GLU A 269 4.37 14.25 -11.33
C GLU A 269 5.68 14.64 -10.62
N LYS A 270 6.73 14.99 -11.39
CA LYS A 270 7.96 15.50 -10.77
C LYS A 270 7.69 16.90 -10.23
N PHE A 271 8.21 17.18 -9.04
CA PHE A 271 8.03 18.46 -8.35
C PHE A 271 8.31 19.69 -9.22
N GLN A 272 9.38 19.67 -10.03
CA GLN A 272 9.73 20.77 -10.92
C GLN A 272 8.65 21.09 -11.96
N PHE A 273 8.01 20.06 -12.54
CA PHE A 273 6.94 20.26 -13.52
C PHE A 273 5.64 20.71 -12.85
N MET A 274 5.34 20.19 -11.66
CA MET A 274 4.22 20.66 -10.85
C MET A 274 4.38 22.13 -10.49
N LEU A 275 5.58 22.54 -10.07
CA LEU A 275 5.90 23.94 -9.74
C LEU A 275 5.80 24.84 -10.99
N ALA A 276 6.35 24.40 -12.12
CA ALA A 276 6.22 25.14 -13.38
C ALA A 276 4.74 25.34 -13.76
N ARG A 277 3.94 24.27 -13.72
CA ARG A 277 2.50 24.33 -13.99
C ARG A 277 1.76 25.30 -13.06
N LEU A 278 2.12 25.33 -11.78
CA LEU A 278 1.59 26.27 -10.81
C LEU A 278 1.96 27.72 -11.18
N ILE A 279 3.23 27.98 -11.49
CA ILE A 279 3.71 29.31 -11.90
C ILE A 279 2.99 29.78 -13.18
N PHE A 280 2.90 28.93 -14.20
CA PHE A 280 2.18 29.23 -15.45
C PHE A 280 0.67 29.45 -15.25
N SER A 281 0.10 28.98 -14.14
CA SER A 281 -1.29 29.27 -13.78
C SER A 281 -1.42 30.55 -12.95
N LEU A 282 -0.47 30.84 -12.05
CA LEU A 282 -0.55 31.99 -11.13
C LEU A 282 -0.13 33.32 -11.75
N ILE A 283 0.84 33.34 -12.67
CA ILE A 283 1.26 34.56 -13.38
C ILE A 283 0.07 35.22 -14.10
N PRO A 284 -0.65 34.54 -15.02
CA PRO A 284 -1.76 35.19 -15.73
C PRO A 284 -2.89 35.60 -14.80
N VAL A 285 -3.19 34.81 -13.76
CA VAL A 285 -4.17 35.18 -12.73
C VAL A 285 -3.75 36.46 -11.99
N SER A 286 -2.47 36.59 -11.65
CA SER A 286 -1.97 37.81 -10.99
C SER A 286 -2.14 39.04 -11.89
N LEU A 287 -1.82 38.91 -13.19
CA LEU A 287 -2.00 39.98 -14.17
C LEU A 287 -3.48 40.36 -14.34
N ILE A 288 -4.39 39.37 -14.38
CA ILE A 288 -5.84 39.59 -14.43
C ILE A 288 -6.30 40.44 -13.23
N PHE A 289 -5.84 40.12 -12.02
CA PHE A 289 -6.27 40.85 -10.82
C PHE A 289 -5.68 42.27 -10.74
N MET A 290 -4.51 42.50 -11.34
CA MET A 290 -3.86 43.82 -11.42
C MET A 290 -4.57 44.80 -12.38
N SER A 291 -5.44 44.33 -13.28
CA SER A 291 -6.22 45.23 -14.16
C SER A 291 -7.12 46.15 -13.33
N VAL A 292 -7.12 47.45 -13.62
CA VAL A 292 -7.84 48.45 -12.82
C VAL A 292 -9.30 48.59 -13.28
N ASP A 293 -9.54 48.46 -14.58
CA ASP A 293 -10.85 48.59 -15.21
C ASP A 293 -11.10 47.46 -16.24
N TYR A 294 -12.31 47.43 -16.81
CA TYR A 294 -12.71 46.40 -17.77
C TYR A 294 -11.97 46.51 -19.12
N PRO A 295 -11.76 47.70 -19.72
CA PRO A 295 -10.95 47.83 -20.94
C PRO A 295 -9.53 47.25 -20.78
N THR A 296 -8.85 47.57 -19.68
CA THR A 296 -7.52 47.02 -19.38
C THR A 296 -7.59 45.51 -19.19
N LEU A 297 -8.62 45.00 -18.52
CA LEU A 297 -8.82 43.57 -18.37
C LEU A 297 -8.99 42.89 -19.74
N HIS A 298 -9.85 43.41 -20.60
CA HIS A 298 -10.11 42.85 -21.92
C HIS A 298 -8.83 42.73 -22.75
N GLU A 299 -8.01 43.78 -22.77
CA GLU A 299 -6.71 43.77 -23.46
C GLU A 299 -5.75 42.73 -22.85
N MET A 300 -5.66 42.68 -21.51
CA MET A 300 -4.79 41.72 -20.81
C MET A 300 -5.23 40.27 -21.00
N VAL A 301 -6.54 40.01 -21.14
CA VAL A 301 -7.07 38.66 -21.35
C VAL A 301 -6.50 38.06 -22.62
N GLN A 302 -6.40 38.82 -23.71
CA GLN A 302 -5.84 38.34 -24.99
C GLN A 302 -4.43 37.76 -24.81
N TYR A 303 -3.57 38.43 -24.03
CA TYR A 303 -2.21 37.96 -23.75
C TYR A 303 -2.17 36.82 -22.74
N THR A 304 -2.97 36.90 -21.67
CA THR A 304 -2.96 35.88 -20.61
C THR A 304 -3.51 34.54 -21.09
N THR A 305 -4.44 34.50 -22.06
CA THR A 305 -4.92 33.24 -22.65
C THR A 305 -3.82 32.40 -23.30
N PHE A 306 -2.73 32.99 -23.81
CA PHE A 306 -1.61 32.22 -24.36
C PHE A 306 -0.92 31.33 -23.33
N PHE A 307 -1.02 31.64 -22.03
CA PHE A 307 -0.49 30.79 -20.96
C PHE A 307 -1.24 29.45 -20.82
N LEU A 308 -2.45 29.33 -21.37
CA LEU A 308 -3.18 28.06 -21.40
C LEU A 308 -2.56 27.04 -22.36
N ILE A 309 -1.88 27.48 -23.42
CA ILE A 309 -1.28 26.62 -24.45
C ILE A 309 -0.27 25.62 -23.83
N PRO A 310 0.79 26.04 -23.11
CA PRO A 310 1.73 25.09 -22.50
C PRO A 310 1.04 24.19 -21.46
N LEU A 311 0.05 24.71 -20.73
CA LEU A 311 -0.74 23.93 -19.76
C LEU A 311 -1.58 22.84 -20.43
N MET A 312 -2.06 23.06 -21.65
CA MET A 312 -2.80 22.08 -22.46
C MET A 312 -1.89 21.10 -23.22
N ILE A 313 -0.69 21.52 -23.64
CA ILE A 313 0.27 20.64 -24.32
C ILE A 313 0.86 19.61 -23.36
N TYR A 314 1.11 20.00 -22.10
CA TYR A 314 1.71 19.10 -21.12
C TYR A 314 0.95 17.77 -20.91
N PRO A 315 -0.39 17.73 -20.68
CA PRO A 315 -1.12 16.47 -20.56
C PRO A 315 -1.07 15.62 -21.84
N LEU A 316 -1.00 16.21 -23.04
CA LEU A 316 -0.79 15.46 -24.29
C LEU A 316 0.54 14.71 -24.28
N VAL A 317 1.62 15.35 -23.83
CA VAL A 317 2.94 14.72 -23.68
C VAL A 317 2.88 13.56 -22.67
N VAL A 318 2.14 13.74 -21.56
CA VAL A 318 1.92 12.70 -20.55
C VAL A 318 1.19 11.50 -21.15
N PHE A 319 0.18 11.69 -21.99
CA PHE A 319 -0.50 10.61 -22.70
C PHE A 319 0.46 9.82 -23.60
N ILE A 320 1.22 10.53 -24.45
CA ILE A 320 2.16 9.91 -25.39
C ILE A 320 3.21 9.08 -24.65
N LYS A 321 3.78 9.62 -23.56
CA LYS A 321 4.78 8.91 -22.75
C LYS A 321 4.21 7.65 -22.10
N ASN A 322 2.98 7.72 -21.59
CA ASN A 322 2.35 6.60 -20.88
C ASN A 322 1.72 5.55 -21.81
N PHE A 323 1.60 5.84 -23.10
CA PHE A 323 1.10 4.90 -24.09
C PHE A 323 1.93 3.60 -24.12
N LYS A 324 3.23 3.67 -23.84
CA LYS A 324 4.12 2.49 -23.76
C LYS A 324 3.90 1.64 -22.51
N LYS A 325 3.47 2.23 -21.38
CA LYS A 325 3.30 1.53 -20.10
C LYS A 325 1.89 0.98 -19.92
N HIS A 326 0.88 1.80 -20.23
CA HIS A 326 -0.53 1.51 -19.97
C HIS A 326 -1.38 1.88 -21.20
N PRO A 327 -1.25 1.15 -22.32
CA PRO A 327 -1.84 1.54 -23.60
C PRO A 327 -3.36 1.66 -23.55
N SER A 328 -4.06 0.76 -22.85
CA SER A 328 -5.53 0.80 -22.75
C SER A 328 -6.06 2.01 -21.98
N HIS A 329 -5.42 2.38 -20.87
CA HIS A 329 -5.85 3.51 -20.03
C HIS A 329 -5.46 4.86 -20.66
N ALA A 330 -4.25 4.95 -21.23
CA ALA A 330 -3.79 6.15 -21.91
C ALA A 330 -4.60 6.42 -23.20
N ALA A 331 -4.90 5.39 -23.99
CA ALA A 331 -5.73 5.51 -25.19
C ALA A 331 -7.16 5.94 -24.83
N ALA A 332 -7.74 5.37 -23.78
CA ALA A 332 -9.09 5.73 -23.33
C ALA A 332 -9.19 7.21 -22.91
N LEU A 333 -8.21 7.72 -22.15
CA LEU A 333 -8.16 9.15 -21.82
C LEU A 333 -7.98 10.01 -23.07
N LEU A 334 -7.04 9.67 -23.96
CA LEU A 334 -6.80 10.44 -25.18
C LEU A 334 -8.07 10.55 -26.04
N ILE A 335 -8.77 9.42 -26.27
CA ILE A 335 -10.05 9.37 -26.98
C ILE A 335 -11.08 10.27 -26.29
N GLY A 336 -11.10 10.29 -24.95
CA GLY A 336 -11.99 11.14 -24.17
C GLY A 336 -11.82 12.63 -24.42
N PHE A 337 -10.60 13.12 -24.68
CA PHE A 337 -10.33 14.54 -24.94
C PHE A 337 -10.48 14.97 -26.41
N VAL A 338 -10.58 14.03 -27.36
CA VAL A 338 -10.72 14.33 -28.79
C VAL A 338 -11.90 15.29 -29.08
N PRO A 339 -13.12 15.10 -28.53
CA PRO A 339 -14.24 16.00 -28.80
C PRO A 339 -13.95 17.46 -28.45
N THR A 340 -13.29 17.72 -27.32
CA THR A 340 -12.90 19.08 -26.92
C THR A 340 -11.92 19.69 -27.92
N VAL A 341 -10.89 18.94 -28.32
CA VAL A 341 -9.88 19.45 -29.26
C VAL A 341 -10.49 19.74 -30.63
N VAL A 342 -11.31 18.83 -31.16
CA VAL A 342 -11.95 18.98 -32.47
C VAL A 342 -12.89 20.19 -32.48
N LEU A 343 -13.73 20.35 -31.46
CA LEU A 343 -14.67 21.46 -31.40
C LEU A 343 -13.98 22.80 -31.09
N ALA A 344 -12.89 22.81 -30.32
CA ALA A 344 -12.06 24.00 -30.15
C ALA A 344 -11.43 24.46 -31.48
N VAL A 345 -10.87 23.53 -32.25
CA VAL A 345 -10.32 23.84 -33.58
C VAL A 345 -11.42 24.31 -34.53
N SER A 346 -12.60 23.69 -34.48
CA SER A 346 -13.76 24.10 -35.27
C SER A 346 -14.18 25.54 -34.95
N ASP A 347 -14.26 25.90 -33.67
CA ASP A 347 -14.62 27.27 -33.26
C ASP A 347 -13.58 28.30 -33.75
N ILE A 348 -12.29 27.97 -33.67
CA ILE A 348 -11.22 28.83 -34.20
C ILE A 348 -11.42 29.05 -35.71
N ILE A 349 -11.71 28.00 -36.47
CA ILE A 349 -11.92 28.11 -37.92
C ILE A 349 -13.18 28.94 -38.22
N LEU A 350 -14.32 28.63 -37.58
CA LEU A 350 -15.60 29.27 -37.87
C LEU A 350 -15.57 30.77 -37.54
N HIS A 351 -15.04 31.15 -36.37
CA HIS A 351 -15.13 32.53 -35.88
C HIS A 351 -13.93 33.38 -36.34
N TYR A 352 -12.71 32.84 -36.36
CA TYR A 352 -11.53 33.63 -36.73
C TYR A 352 -11.18 33.53 -38.22
N ALA A 353 -11.28 32.35 -38.84
CA ALA A 353 -10.90 32.19 -40.25
C ALA A 353 -12.06 32.53 -41.20
N LEU A 354 -13.29 32.09 -40.88
CA LEU A 354 -14.47 32.29 -41.73
C LEU A 354 -15.33 33.50 -41.30
N LYS A 355 -15.02 34.14 -40.16
CA LYS A 355 -15.74 35.30 -39.62
C LYS A 355 -17.25 35.08 -39.40
N LEU A 356 -17.66 33.83 -39.17
CA LEU A 356 -19.06 33.46 -38.91
C LEU A 356 -19.41 33.69 -37.43
N ASN A 357 -19.35 34.95 -36.99
CA ASN A 357 -19.52 35.34 -35.59
C ASN A 357 -20.95 35.14 -35.04
N GLU A 358 -21.91 34.91 -35.93
CA GLU A 358 -23.31 34.63 -35.59
C GLU A 358 -23.52 33.21 -35.05
N LEU A 359 -22.60 32.28 -35.33
CA LEU A 359 -22.71 30.90 -34.87
C LEU A 359 -22.41 30.79 -33.37
N THR A 360 -22.95 29.75 -32.74
CA THR A 360 -22.66 29.39 -31.35
C THR A 360 -21.27 28.76 -31.23
N TYR A 361 -20.56 29.04 -30.14
CA TYR A 361 -19.30 28.37 -29.81
C TYR A 361 -19.55 26.94 -29.30
N PHE A 362 -19.00 25.95 -30.01
CA PHE A 362 -19.20 24.53 -29.72
C PHE A 362 -18.17 23.92 -28.76
N THR A 363 -17.09 24.63 -28.40
CA THR A 363 -16.00 24.12 -27.54
C THR A 363 -16.51 23.53 -26.22
N GLN A 364 -17.49 24.19 -25.60
CA GLN A 364 -18.08 23.77 -24.33
C GLN A 364 -18.86 22.44 -24.45
N PHE A 365 -19.46 22.18 -25.61
CA PHE A 365 -20.10 20.88 -25.88
C PHE A 365 -19.04 19.77 -25.94
N GLY A 366 -17.90 20.05 -26.55
CA GLY A 366 -16.76 19.13 -26.57
C GLY A 366 -16.25 18.84 -25.17
N TRP A 367 -16.12 19.87 -24.34
CA TRP A 367 -15.74 19.72 -22.93
C TRP A 367 -16.75 18.87 -22.14
N MET A 368 -18.05 19.04 -22.37
CA MET A 368 -19.06 18.23 -21.70
C MET A 368 -19.05 16.77 -22.15
N LEU A 369 -18.82 16.51 -23.44
CA LEU A 369 -18.59 15.16 -23.95
C LEU A 369 -17.36 14.51 -23.29
N THR A 370 -16.27 15.27 -23.10
CA THR A 370 -15.09 14.80 -22.39
C THR A 370 -15.43 14.39 -20.95
N ILE A 371 -16.17 15.22 -20.20
CA ILE A 371 -16.62 14.88 -18.84
C ILE A 371 -17.45 13.59 -18.82
N ILE A 372 -18.38 13.42 -19.77
CA ILE A 372 -19.21 12.20 -19.87
C ILE A 372 -18.35 10.96 -20.15
N VAL A 373 -17.37 11.06 -21.05
CA VAL A 373 -16.46 9.94 -21.34
C VAL A 373 -15.60 9.62 -20.11
N LEU A 374 -15.06 10.63 -19.41
CA LEU A 374 -14.29 10.43 -18.19
C LEU A 374 -15.13 9.79 -17.07
N LEU A 375 -16.39 10.20 -16.91
CA LEU A 375 -17.34 9.59 -15.99
C LEU A 375 -17.55 8.10 -16.32
N TYR A 376 -17.75 7.76 -17.60
CA TYR A 376 -17.88 6.36 -18.03
C TYR A 376 -16.61 5.54 -17.73
N LEU A 377 -15.42 6.10 -17.98
CA LEU A 377 -14.16 5.43 -17.65
C LEU A 377 -14.01 5.18 -16.15
N MET A 378 -14.44 6.14 -15.32
CA MET A 378 -14.40 5.98 -13.87
C MET A 378 -15.38 4.91 -13.39
N ALA A 379 -16.61 4.91 -13.90
CA ALA A 379 -17.59 3.87 -13.61
C ALA A 379 -17.11 2.47 -14.04
N GLY A 380 -16.47 2.36 -15.20
CA GLY A 380 -15.91 1.09 -15.70
C GLY A 380 -14.81 0.52 -14.80
N ARG A 381 -13.91 1.38 -14.27
CA ARG A 381 -12.89 0.94 -13.30
C ARG A 381 -13.51 0.47 -11.99
N PHE A 382 -14.52 1.19 -11.49
CA PHE A 382 -15.23 0.80 -10.29
C PHE A 382 -15.92 -0.56 -10.46
N ALA A 383 -16.62 -0.77 -11.58
CA ALA A 383 -17.27 -2.03 -11.89
C ALA A 383 -16.25 -3.19 -11.98
N LYS A 384 -15.10 -2.97 -12.64
CA LYS A 384 -14.04 -3.98 -12.73
C LYS A 384 -13.48 -4.35 -11.35
N ALA A 385 -13.16 -3.36 -10.51
CA ALA A 385 -12.64 -3.59 -9.17
C ALA A 385 -13.65 -4.35 -8.29
N ARG A 386 -14.95 -4.02 -8.42
CA ARG A 386 -16.02 -4.73 -7.72
C ARG A 386 -16.14 -6.19 -8.18
N ASN A 387 -16.12 -6.45 -9.49
CA ASN A 387 -16.19 -7.79 -10.03
C ASN A 387 -14.98 -8.65 -9.61
N GLU A 388 -13.78 -8.07 -9.56
CA GLU A 388 -12.58 -8.74 -9.06
C GLU A 388 -12.71 -9.09 -7.56
N ALA A 389 -13.26 -8.18 -6.74
CA ALA A 389 -13.51 -8.44 -5.33
C ALA A 389 -14.57 -9.53 -5.11
N GLU A 390 -15.67 -9.52 -5.88
CA GLU A 390 -16.70 -10.57 -5.85
C GLU A 390 -16.14 -11.93 -6.29
N TYR A 391 -15.31 -11.95 -7.33
CA TYR A 391 -14.63 -13.17 -7.80
C TYR A 391 -13.66 -13.73 -6.74
N LEU A 392 -12.86 -12.87 -6.10
CA LEU A 392 -11.95 -13.29 -5.03
C LEU A 392 -12.72 -13.86 -3.85
N ASN A 393 -13.76 -13.17 -3.37
CA ASN A 393 -14.57 -13.65 -2.25
C ASN A 393 -15.20 -15.02 -2.54
N LYS A 394 -15.73 -15.23 -3.75
CA LYS A 394 -16.35 -16.51 -4.13
C LYS A 394 -15.36 -17.67 -4.15
N ASN A 395 -14.11 -17.42 -4.52
CA ASN A 395 -13.09 -18.47 -4.63
C ASN A 395 -12.26 -18.65 -3.35
N LEU A 396 -12.21 -17.63 -2.49
CA LEU A 396 -11.42 -17.65 -1.25
C LEU A 396 -11.90 -18.76 -0.30
N GLU A 397 -13.21 -18.93 -0.14
CA GLU A 397 -13.77 -19.99 0.70
C GLU A 397 -13.32 -21.39 0.25
N LYS A 398 -13.32 -21.62 -1.06
CA LYS A 398 -12.87 -22.89 -1.66
C LYS A 398 -11.38 -23.12 -1.44
N GLU A 399 -10.56 -22.07 -1.57
CA GLU A 399 -9.11 -22.20 -1.37
C GLU A 399 -8.73 -22.36 0.11
N VAL A 400 -9.42 -21.65 1.02
CA VAL A 400 -9.24 -21.82 2.47
C VAL A 400 -9.62 -23.24 2.88
N ALA A 401 -10.77 -23.76 2.43
CA ALA A 401 -11.18 -25.14 2.72
C ALA A 401 -10.12 -26.16 2.26
N ASN A 402 -9.67 -26.07 1.00
CA ASN A 402 -8.63 -26.97 0.47
C ASN A 402 -7.31 -26.91 1.25
N ARG A 403 -6.89 -25.73 1.72
CA ARG A 403 -5.66 -25.59 2.53
C ARG A 403 -5.83 -26.16 3.92
N THR A 404 -6.99 -25.96 4.54
CA THR A 404 -7.30 -26.52 5.87
C THR A 404 -7.32 -28.06 5.81
N ASP A 405 -7.89 -28.65 4.77
CA ASP A 405 -7.92 -30.11 4.59
C ASP A 405 -6.51 -30.68 4.45
N ARG A 406 -5.67 -30.11 3.59
CA ARG A 406 -4.25 -30.52 3.43
C ARG A 406 -3.45 -30.39 4.72
N LEU A 407 -3.70 -29.34 5.49
CA LEU A 407 -3.04 -29.14 6.77
C LEU A 407 -3.46 -30.21 7.78
N SER A 408 -4.76 -30.53 7.84
CA SER A 408 -5.28 -31.59 8.71
C SER A 408 -4.68 -32.96 8.36
N GLU A 409 -4.59 -33.30 7.06
CA GLU A 409 -3.94 -34.54 6.60
C GLU A 409 -2.46 -34.59 7.01
N SER A 410 -1.71 -33.49 6.81
CA SER A 410 -0.30 -33.43 7.19
C SER A 410 -0.09 -33.54 8.71
N MET A 411 -0.98 -32.96 9.51
CA MET A 411 -0.92 -33.06 10.98
C MET A 411 -1.19 -34.49 11.45
N ALA A 412 -2.18 -35.16 10.85
CA ALA A 412 -2.48 -36.55 11.16
C ALA A 412 -1.30 -37.48 10.81
N LEU A 413 -0.64 -37.24 9.67
CA LEU A 413 0.55 -38.00 9.29
C LEU A 413 1.71 -37.76 10.26
N LEU A 414 1.95 -36.50 10.64
CA LEU A 414 3.03 -36.15 11.57
C LEU A 414 2.84 -36.79 12.94
N GLU A 415 1.62 -36.79 13.47
CA GLU A 415 1.34 -37.40 14.77
C GLU A 415 1.55 -38.91 14.73
N LYS A 416 1.20 -39.57 13.62
CA LYS A 416 1.46 -40.99 13.41
C LYS A 416 2.96 -41.31 13.38
N GLU A 417 3.76 -40.55 12.64
CA GLU A 417 5.21 -40.75 12.57
C GLU A 417 5.88 -40.48 13.93
N LYS A 418 5.42 -39.45 14.64
CA LYS A 418 5.89 -39.16 16.00
C LYS A 418 5.58 -40.30 16.97
N GLN A 419 4.36 -40.84 16.96
CA GLN A 419 3.96 -41.96 17.81
C GLN A 419 4.85 -43.18 17.55
N LYS A 420 5.12 -43.49 16.28
CA LYS A 420 6.02 -44.58 15.89
C LYS A 420 7.46 -44.36 16.41
N ALA A 421 7.99 -43.15 16.27
CA ALA A 421 9.32 -42.82 16.79
C ALA A 421 9.41 -42.97 18.32
N VAL A 422 8.34 -42.63 19.05
CA VAL A 422 8.25 -42.83 20.51
C VAL A 422 8.24 -44.32 20.87
N GLU A 423 7.52 -45.15 20.11
CA GLU A 423 7.50 -46.61 20.30
C GLU A 423 8.87 -47.24 20.05
N ASP A 424 9.56 -46.85 18.98
CA ASP A 424 10.91 -47.32 18.65
C ASP A 424 11.94 -46.91 19.74
N LEU A 425 11.82 -45.70 20.30
CA LEU A 425 12.66 -45.25 21.41
C LEU A 425 12.46 -46.08 22.67
N LYS A 426 11.20 -46.38 23.04
CA LYS A 426 10.89 -47.24 24.20
C LYS A 426 11.44 -48.64 24.03
N LEU A 427 11.40 -49.19 22.81
CA LEU A 427 11.99 -50.49 22.52
C LEU A 427 13.52 -50.46 22.71
N ALA A 428 14.18 -49.43 22.21
CA ALA A 428 15.63 -49.27 22.37
C ALA A 428 16.06 -49.11 23.83
N GLU A 429 15.30 -48.35 24.64
CA GLU A 429 15.48 -48.28 26.09
C GLU A 429 15.37 -49.67 26.73
N HIS A 430 14.32 -50.42 26.41
CA HIS A 430 14.12 -51.76 26.96
C HIS A 430 15.28 -52.70 26.62
N VAL A 431 15.75 -52.69 25.36
CA VAL A 431 16.90 -53.47 24.92
C VAL A 431 18.12 -53.11 25.77
N GLN A 432 18.46 -51.83 25.90
CA GLN A 432 19.66 -51.43 26.64
C GLN A 432 19.60 -51.82 28.12
N GLN A 433 18.44 -51.69 28.77
CA GLN A 433 18.24 -52.09 30.17
C GLN A 433 18.55 -53.58 30.40
N THR A 434 18.31 -54.45 29.42
CA THR A 434 18.65 -55.89 29.54
C THR A 434 20.15 -56.19 29.56
N PHE A 435 21.00 -55.27 29.06
CA PHE A 435 22.45 -55.48 29.03
C PHE A 435 23.15 -55.09 30.35
N TYR A 436 22.53 -54.25 31.17
CA TYR A 436 23.11 -53.83 32.44
C TYR A 436 23.06 -54.95 33.49
N GLN A 437 24.17 -55.14 34.21
CA GLN A 437 24.17 -56.08 35.34
C GLN A 437 23.44 -55.47 36.54
N LYS A 438 22.71 -56.30 37.28
CA LYS A 438 22.16 -55.90 38.58
C LYS A 438 23.28 -55.80 39.62
N GLU A 439 23.04 -55.06 40.69
CA GLU A 439 23.94 -55.00 41.86
C GLU A 439 24.30 -56.43 42.33
N PRO A 440 25.59 -56.81 42.33
CA PRO A 440 26.03 -58.14 42.77
C PRO A 440 25.75 -58.37 44.25
N GLN A 441 25.15 -59.52 44.59
CA GLN A 441 24.90 -59.92 45.97
C GLN A 441 25.70 -61.17 46.36
N GLY A 442 26.01 -61.31 47.65
CA GLY A 442 26.61 -62.54 48.19
C GLY A 442 28.07 -62.80 47.81
N LEU A 443 28.80 -61.77 47.36
CA LEU A 443 30.22 -61.88 47.02
C LEU A 443 31.08 -62.20 48.27
N THR A 444 32.11 -63.03 48.12
CA THR A 444 32.95 -63.50 49.24
C THR A 444 34.01 -62.49 49.66
N ASN A 445 34.55 -61.72 48.70
CA ASN A 445 35.71 -60.85 48.89
C ASN A 445 35.40 -59.34 48.96
N TRP A 446 34.24 -58.92 48.45
CA TRP A 446 33.81 -57.52 48.42
C TRP A 446 32.32 -57.38 48.72
N ASP A 447 31.92 -56.23 49.22
CA ASP A 447 30.54 -55.75 49.30
C ASP A 447 30.35 -54.62 48.29
N VAL A 448 29.31 -54.68 47.47
CA VAL A 448 29.10 -53.78 46.33
C VAL A 448 27.74 -53.12 46.45
N ALA A 449 27.68 -51.81 46.23
CA ALA A 449 26.43 -51.07 46.09
C ALA A 449 26.46 -50.21 44.82
N LEU A 450 25.34 -50.16 44.11
CA LEU A 450 25.19 -49.44 42.84
C LEU A 450 23.97 -48.51 42.88
N TYR A 451 24.17 -47.27 42.48
CA TYR A 451 23.11 -46.35 42.09
C TYR A 451 23.26 -46.04 40.60
N PHE A 452 22.24 -46.35 39.81
CA PHE A 452 22.22 -46.08 38.37
C PHE A 452 20.86 -45.50 37.99
N LYS A 453 20.86 -44.29 37.41
CA LYS A 453 19.65 -43.58 37.01
C LYS A 453 19.84 -42.88 35.66
N PRO A 454 19.31 -43.44 34.56
CA PRO A 454 19.32 -42.76 33.27
C PRO A 454 18.29 -41.63 33.19
N VAL A 455 18.58 -40.59 32.40
CA VAL A 455 17.71 -39.41 32.18
C VAL A 455 16.91 -39.50 30.89
N SER A 456 17.49 -40.03 29.81
CA SER A 456 16.88 -39.99 28.45
C SER A 456 16.28 -41.32 27.96
N GLY A 457 15.95 -42.23 28.88
CA GLY A 457 15.53 -43.60 28.60
C GLY A 457 16.70 -44.49 28.15
N ILE A 458 17.50 -44.03 27.18
CA ILE A 458 18.74 -44.65 26.74
C ILE A 458 19.93 -43.95 27.42
N SER A 459 20.70 -44.72 28.18
CA SER A 459 21.86 -44.26 28.94
C SER A 459 23.15 -44.21 28.11
N ARG A 460 23.98 -43.21 28.34
CA ARG A 460 25.38 -43.16 27.88
C ARG A 460 26.38 -43.65 28.93
N ASP A 461 25.93 -43.81 30.18
CA ASP A 461 26.72 -44.37 31.26
C ASP A 461 26.81 -45.89 31.11
N LEU A 462 28.01 -46.44 31.27
CA LEU A 462 28.31 -47.86 31.16
C LEU A 462 29.06 -48.33 32.39
N TYR A 463 28.51 -49.29 33.12
CA TYR A 463 29.21 -49.99 34.19
C TYR A 463 29.21 -51.50 33.97
N ASP A 464 30.22 -52.18 34.51
CA ASP A 464 30.27 -53.64 34.52
C ASP A 464 31.01 -54.19 35.74
N PHE A 465 30.59 -55.37 36.20
CA PHE A 465 31.23 -56.10 37.30
C PHE A 465 31.76 -57.44 36.78
N PHE A 466 33.07 -57.67 36.95
CA PHE A 466 33.72 -58.90 36.46
C PHE A 466 33.76 -59.93 37.59
N ILE A 467 32.80 -60.85 37.60
CA ILE A 467 32.58 -61.82 38.68
C ILE A 467 32.77 -63.24 38.17
N LYS A 468 33.40 -64.10 38.98
CA LYS A 468 33.46 -65.55 38.76
C LYS A 468 33.40 -66.26 40.10
N ASN A 469 32.54 -67.28 40.22
CA ASN A 469 32.35 -68.07 41.45
C ASN A 469 32.18 -67.20 42.71
N ASN A 470 31.26 -66.23 42.68
CA ASN A 470 30.97 -65.27 43.76
C ASN A 470 32.19 -64.45 44.26
N THR A 471 33.24 -64.35 43.44
CA THR A 471 34.42 -63.54 43.72
C THR A 471 34.48 -62.39 42.71
N LEU A 472 34.61 -61.16 43.20
CA LEU A 472 34.79 -59.97 42.36
C LEU A 472 36.25 -59.86 41.91
N TYR A 473 36.47 -59.82 40.60
CA TYR A 473 37.79 -59.71 39.97
C TYR A 473 38.06 -58.31 39.40
N GLY A 474 37.05 -57.47 39.29
CA GLY A 474 37.19 -56.11 38.82
C GLY A 474 35.85 -55.40 38.63
N ALA A 475 35.93 -54.10 38.37
CA ALA A 475 34.80 -53.26 38.03
C ALA A 475 35.23 -52.23 36.99
N GLY A 476 34.30 -51.82 36.14
CA GLY A 476 34.50 -50.75 35.16
C GLY A 476 33.38 -49.73 35.21
N LEU A 477 33.73 -48.46 35.00
CA LEU A 477 32.77 -47.37 34.85
C LEU A 477 33.22 -46.47 33.72
N PHE A 478 32.37 -46.29 32.71
CA PHE A 478 32.64 -45.58 31.47
C PHE A 478 31.46 -44.68 31.13
N GLU A 479 31.72 -43.61 30.39
CA GLU A 479 30.76 -42.62 29.92
C GLU A 479 31.03 -42.38 28.42
N ILE A 480 30.00 -42.53 27.60
CA ILE A 480 30.07 -42.32 26.15
C ILE A 480 29.65 -40.87 25.85
N SER A 481 30.45 -40.13 25.07
CA SER A 481 30.05 -38.77 24.69
C SER A 481 28.84 -38.75 23.77
N GLY A 482 27.98 -37.72 23.84
CA GLY A 482 26.78 -37.60 23.00
C GLY A 482 25.50 -38.21 23.59
N ASN A 483 24.35 -37.89 23.02
CA ASN A 483 23.02 -38.23 23.58
C ASN A 483 22.18 -39.12 22.65
N GLY A 484 21.19 -39.81 23.23
CA GLY A 484 20.16 -40.56 22.51
C GLY A 484 20.62 -41.94 22.00
N ILE A 485 19.94 -42.44 20.96
CA ILE A 485 20.09 -43.83 20.46
C ILE A 485 21.54 -44.13 20.06
N ALA A 486 22.24 -43.19 19.42
CA ALA A 486 23.59 -43.41 18.92
C ALA A 486 24.61 -43.69 20.03
N SER A 487 24.61 -42.91 21.13
CA SER A 487 25.50 -43.17 22.27
C SER A 487 25.09 -44.45 23.01
N GLY A 488 23.80 -44.77 23.07
CA GLY A 488 23.32 -46.04 23.62
C GLY A 488 23.81 -47.28 22.87
N LEU A 489 23.84 -47.25 21.54
CA LEU A 489 24.38 -48.34 20.72
C LEU A 489 25.90 -48.51 20.93
N VAL A 490 26.65 -47.40 21.01
CA VAL A 490 28.08 -47.43 21.32
C VAL A 490 28.33 -47.98 22.73
N THR A 491 27.45 -47.68 23.69
CA THR A 491 27.49 -48.22 25.06
C THR A 491 27.39 -49.74 25.05
N MET A 492 26.44 -50.32 24.30
CA MET A 492 26.28 -51.78 24.19
C MET A 492 27.48 -52.47 23.52
N LEU A 493 28.02 -51.86 22.47
CA LEU A 493 29.23 -52.33 21.79
C LEU A 493 30.43 -52.31 22.75
N ALA A 494 30.64 -51.19 23.43
CA ALA A 494 31.74 -51.03 24.37
C ALA A 494 31.64 -52.03 25.52
N LYS A 495 30.44 -52.24 26.08
CA LYS A 495 30.20 -53.23 27.13
C LYS A 495 30.70 -54.62 26.75
N THR A 496 30.28 -55.09 25.58
CA THR A 496 30.61 -56.44 25.09
C THR A 496 32.12 -56.60 24.90
N ILE A 497 32.77 -55.59 24.32
CA ILE A 497 34.23 -55.61 24.09
C ILE A 497 35.00 -55.55 25.42
N ILE A 498 34.58 -54.67 26.34
CA ILE A 498 35.22 -54.50 27.64
C ILE A 498 35.14 -55.80 28.44
N ASP A 499 33.97 -56.42 28.52
CA ASP A 499 33.78 -57.70 29.23
C ASP A 499 34.65 -58.82 28.64
N GLN A 500 34.63 -58.97 27.31
CA GLN A 500 35.43 -59.98 26.62
C GLN A 500 36.93 -59.77 26.87
N LYS A 501 37.44 -58.55 26.61
CA LYS A 501 38.87 -58.26 26.71
C LYS A 501 39.38 -58.28 28.14
N PHE A 502 38.57 -57.89 29.11
CA PHE A 502 38.92 -58.01 30.52
C PHE A 502 39.13 -59.48 30.92
N LYS A 503 38.22 -60.37 30.50
CA LYS A 503 38.29 -61.81 30.78
C LYS A 503 39.49 -62.48 30.08
N GLU A 504 39.68 -62.23 28.78
CA GLU A 504 40.81 -62.76 28.00
C GLU A 504 42.17 -62.29 28.55
N GLY A 505 42.24 -61.04 28.98
CA GLY A 505 43.48 -60.37 29.39
C GLY A 505 43.81 -60.44 30.88
N PHE A 506 43.11 -61.25 31.68
CA PHE A 506 43.26 -61.23 33.14
C PHE A 506 44.71 -61.47 33.63
N GLY A 507 45.47 -62.30 32.90
CA GLY A 507 46.88 -62.59 33.17
C GLY A 507 47.87 -61.51 32.71
N ASN A 508 47.48 -60.62 31.80
CA ASN A 508 48.36 -59.63 31.18
C ASN A 508 48.51 -58.36 32.04
N LYS A 509 49.38 -57.42 31.68
CA LYS A 509 49.41 -56.10 32.34
C LYS A 509 48.09 -55.37 32.06
N LEU A 510 47.54 -54.68 33.06
CA LEU A 510 46.24 -54.01 32.91
C LEU A 510 46.28 -52.93 31.83
N SER A 511 47.44 -52.28 31.64
CA SER A 511 47.69 -51.34 30.55
C SER A 511 47.45 -51.96 29.18
N ASP A 512 47.92 -53.19 28.96
CA ASP A 512 47.80 -53.89 27.68
C ASP A 512 46.35 -54.32 27.42
N VAL A 513 45.63 -54.68 28.50
CA VAL A 513 44.19 -54.95 28.44
C VAL A 513 43.43 -53.70 28.02
N MET A 514 43.72 -52.55 28.63
CA MET A 514 43.08 -51.27 28.28
C MET A 514 43.42 -50.84 26.84
N SER A 515 44.66 -51.01 26.40
CA SER A 515 45.06 -50.77 25.00
C SER A 515 44.32 -51.67 24.02
N SER A 516 44.10 -52.94 24.38
CA SER A 516 43.34 -53.89 23.57
C SER A 516 41.87 -53.49 23.51
N ILE A 517 41.27 -53.07 24.62
CA ILE A 517 39.91 -52.52 24.69
C ILE A 517 39.79 -51.30 23.78
N ASN A 518 40.68 -50.31 23.93
CA ASN A 518 40.68 -49.09 23.13
C ASN A 518 40.74 -49.40 21.62
N THR A 519 41.66 -50.28 21.23
CA THR A 519 41.85 -50.67 19.83
C THR A 519 40.64 -51.40 19.28
N ALA A 520 40.09 -52.36 20.02
CA ALA A 520 38.92 -53.12 19.61
C ALA A 520 37.67 -52.23 19.49
N ILE A 521 37.47 -51.30 20.43
CA ILE A 521 36.39 -50.31 20.34
C ILE A 521 36.60 -49.42 19.12
N ALA A 522 37.78 -48.82 18.93
CA ALA A 522 38.07 -47.94 17.80
C ALA A 522 37.86 -48.63 16.44
N GLN A 523 38.25 -49.90 16.31
CA GLN A 523 38.05 -50.69 15.10
C GLN A 523 36.57 -51.03 14.87
N THR A 524 35.87 -51.51 15.90
CA THR A 524 34.47 -51.99 15.78
C THR A 524 33.49 -50.82 15.59
N LYS A 525 33.75 -49.69 16.25
CA LYS A 525 32.94 -48.47 16.19
C LYS A 525 33.12 -47.71 14.87
N GLY A 526 34.26 -47.86 14.19
CA GLY A 526 34.55 -47.19 12.92
C GLY A 526 34.51 -45.66 13.03
N ASN A 527 33.85 -45.00 12.07
CA ASN A 527 33.81 -43.53 11.94
C ASN A 527 32.77 -42.82 12.81
N ILE A 528 32.12 -43.52 13.74
CA ILE A 528 31.15 -42.90 14.64
C ILE A 528 31.92 -41.90 15.55
N PRO A 529 31.48 -40.64 15.72
CA PRO A 529 32.31 -39.59 16.35
C PRO A 529 32.38 -39.63 17.88
N ASN A 530 31.54 -40.44 18.56
CA ASN A 530 31.56 -40.52 20.03
C ASN A 530 32.95 -40.98 20.54
N TYR A 531 33.34 -40.56 21.73
CA TYR A 531 34.51 -41.08 22.43
C TYR A 531 34.05 -41.63 23.78
N ILE A 532 34.87 -42.45 24.42
CA ILE A 532 34.55 -43.06 25.71
C ILE A 532 35.55 -42.56 26.74
N LEU A 533 35.05 -42.04 27.85
CA LEU A 533 35.82 -41.77 29.05
C LEU A 533 35.52 -42.89 30.04
N GLY A 534 36.48 -43.34 30.84
CA GLY A 534 36.16 -44.37 31.81
C GLY A 534 37.36 -44.91 32.56
N SER A 535 37.07 -45.67 33.60
CA SER A 535 38.05 -46.26 34.48
C SER A 535 37.84 -47.76 34.60
N LEU A 536 38.94 -48.48 34.73
CA LEU A 536 38.96 -49.94 34.81
C LEU A 536 39.79 -50.38 36.00
N LEU A 537 39.18 -51.24 36.82
CA LEU A 537 39.75 -51.75 38.05
C LEU A 537 39.86 -53.27 38.00
N ARG A 538 41.03 -53.81 38.38
CA ARG A 538 41.28 -55.25 38.52
C ARG A 538 41.76 -55.58 39.93
N ILE A 539 41.19 -56.64 40.50
CA ILE A 539 41.38 -57.08 41.88
C ILE A 539 42.26 -58.34 41.88
N LYS A 540 43.38 -58.29 42.60
CA LYS A 540 44.30 -59.43 42.82
C LYS A 540 44.61 -59.57 44.31
N GLY A 541 43.77 -60.35 45.01
CA GLY A 541 43.84 -60.46 46.47
C GLY A 541 43.57 -59.11 47.11
N ASP A 542 44.55 -58.60 47.85
CA ASP A 542 44.48 -57.31 48.55
C ASP A 542 44.91 -56.12 47.69
N ILE A 543 45.47 -56.38 46.52
CA ILE A 543 46.02 -55.36 45.62
C ILE A 543 45.00 -55.04 44.53
N ILE A 544 44.75 -53.74 44.37
CA ILE A 544 43.98 -53.18 43.27
C ILE A 544 44.92 -52.63 42.21
N GLU A 545 44.69 -53.03 40.96
CA GLU A 545 45.26 -52.40 39.77
C GLU A 545 44.18 -51.49 39.15
N TYR A 546 44.50 -50.23 38.92
CA TYR A 546 43.56 -49.21 38.45
C TYR A 546 44.12 -48.45 37.25
N ILE A 547 43.28 -48.22 36.25
CA ILE A 547 43.55 -47.32 35.13
C ILE A 547 42.45 -46.28 35.04
N ASN A 548 42.85 -45.01 34.96
CA ASN A 548 41.96 -43.93 34.58
C ASN A 548 42.16 -43.61 33.10
N GLY A 549 41.10 -43.77 32.30
CA GLY A 549 41.01 -43.38 30.89
C GLY A 549 40.05 -42.22 30.72
N GLY A 550 40.32 -41.09 31.39
CA GLY A 550 39.53 -39.85 31.26
C GLY A 550 38.30 -39.71 32.16
N SER A 551 38.12 -40.61 33.12
CA SER A 551 36.99 -40.61 34.07
C SER A 551 37.24 -39.74 35.31
N SER A 552 36.16 -39.53 36.07
CA SER A 552 36.19 -38.98 37.43
C SER A 552 37.19 -39.67 38.36
N LYS A 553 37.68 -38.90 39.35
CA LYS A 553 38.73 -39.34 40.29
C LYS A 553 38.23 -40.48 41.18
N LEU A 554 39.07 -41.50 41.36
CA LEU A 554 38.81 -42.58 42.33
C LEU A 554 39.16 -42.10 43.75
N TYR A 555 38.20 -42.15 44.67
CA TYR A 555 38.45 -41.88 46.09
C TYR A 555 38.39 -43.16 46.92
N MET A 556 39.29 -43.24 47.89
CA MET A 556 39.40 -44.34 48.84
C MET A 556 39.22 -43.82 50.26
N ARG A 557 38.32 -44.45 51.03
CA ARG A 557 38.18 -44.25 52.47
C ARG A 557 38.89 -45.38 53.21
N ARG A 558 39.79 -45.03 54.12
CA ARG A 558 40.37 -46.01 55.06
C ARG A 558 39.50 -46.16 56.29
N GLU A 559 39.08 -47.39 56.60
CA GLU A 559 38.21 -47.61 57.77
C GLU A 559 38.93 -47.29 59.09
N SER A 560 40.20 -47.65 59.20
CA SER A 560 41.01 -47.43 60.41
C SER A 560 41.15 -45.97 60.84
N THR A 561 40.99 -45.01 59.93
CA THR A 561 41.17 -43.57 60.20
C THR A 561 39.94 -42.72 59.86
N GLY A 562 38.98 -43.27 59.13
CA GLY A 562 37.86 -42.53 58.53
C GLY A 562 38.27 -41.53 57.45
N LYS A 563 39.57 -41.42 57.12
CA LYS A 563 40.08 -40.45 56.14
C LYS A 563 39.84 -40.92 54.72
N VAL A 564 39.51 -39.98 53.85
CA VAL A 564 39.32 -40.18 52.40
C VAL A 564 40.48 -39.55 51.65
N ALA A 565 41.06 -40.28 50.71
CA ALA A 565 42.13 -39.80 49.83
C ALA A 565 41.84 -40.16 48.37
N SER A 566 42.24 -39.31 47.44
CA SER A 566 42.20 -39.63 46.01
C SER A 566 43.35 -40.55 45.62
N ILE A 567 43.08 -41.55 44.78
CA ILE A 567 44.11 -42.35 44.13
C ILE A 567 44.60 -41.60 42.90
N GLN A 568 45.81 -41.04 42.95
CA GLN A 568 46.42 -40.28 41.86
C GLN A 568 47.84 -40.79 41.57
N ALA A 569 48.30 -40.53 40.34
CA ALA A 569 49.70 -40.72 39.98
C ALA A 569 50.58 -39.64 40.69
N PRO A 570 51.90 -39.88 40.86
CA PRO A 570 52.82 -38.88 41.39
C PRO A 570 52.78 -37.58 40.57
N ALA A 571 53.06 -36.43 41.20
CA ALA A 571 52.86 -35.07 40.67
C ALA A 571 53.49 -34.76 39.29
N ASN A 572 54.42 -35.60 38.80
CA ASN A 572 55.12 -35.44 37.52
C ASN A 572 54.63 -36.41 36.43
N VAL A 573 53.48 -37.04 36.62
CA VAL A 573 52.93 -38.07 35.74
C VAL A 573 51.47 -37.76 35.47
N SER A 574 51.07 -37.70 34.19
CA SER A 574 49.65 -37.63 33.81
C SER A 574 48.90 -38.82 34.42
N ASP A 575 47.84 -38.55 35.16
CA ASP A 575 46.99 -39.55 35.80
C ASP A 575 45.96 -40.15 34.83
N GLY A 576 46.03 -39.80 33.55
CA GLY A 576 45.12 -40.28 32.50
C GLY A 576 43.77 -39.56 32.46
N SER A 577 43.58 -38.49 33.23
CA SER A 577 42.32 -37.73 33.35
C SER A 577 41.80 -37.05 32.06
N SER A 578 42.55 -37.06 30.96
CA SER A 578 42.13 -36.51 29.66
C SER A 578 42.17 -37.51 28.50
N ILE A 579 42.34 -38.80 28.79
CA ILE A 579 42.43 -39.82 27.74
C ILE A 579 41.03 -40.16 27.21
N GLN A 580 40.84 -39.99 25.91
CA GLN A 580 39.64 -40.42 25.20
C GLN A 580 39.87 -41.79 24.55
N LEU A 581 38.97 -42.73 24.79
CA LEU A 581 39.02 -44.08 24.24
C LEU A 581 38.15 -44.20 22.98
N GLY A 582 38.48 -45.17 22.14
CA GLY A 582 37.69 -45.56 20.98
C GLY A 582 37.82 -44.61 19.79
N ILE A 583 38.83 -43.74 19.77
CA ILE A 583 39.09 -42.83 18.64
C ILE A 583 40.01 -43.54 17.62
N PRO A 584 39.57 -43.74 16.36
CA PRO A 584 40.40 -44.35 15.33
C PRO A 584 41.73 -43.60 15.11
N GLY A 585 42.83 -44.34 15.03
CA GLY A 585 44.16 -43.79 14.81
C GLY A 585 44.82 -43.17 16.05
N GLN A 586 44.15 -43.15 17.21
CA GLN A 586 44.74 -42.72 18.48
C GLN A 586 45.06 -43.91 19.38
N TYR A 587 46.32 -43.97 19.84
CA TYR A 587 46.85 -45.04 20.69
C TYR A 587 47.47 -44.44 21.95
N PRO A 588 46.64 -43.99 22.91
CA PRO A 588 47.13 -43.40 24.16
C PRO A 588 47.88 -44.44 25.00
N GLU A 589 48.90 -43.98 25.73
CA GLU A 589 49.62 -44.81 26.69
C GLU A 589 48.86 -44.87 28.03
N PHE A 590 48.53 -46.07 28.49
CA PHE A 590 47.80 -46.27 29.75
C PHE A 590 48.74 -46.64 30.89
N LYS A 591 48.62 -45.93 32.01
CA LYS A 591 49.40 -46.21 33.22
C LYS A 591 48.56 -46.92 34.27
N THR A 592 49.06 -48.06 34.76
CA THR A 592 48.44 -48.81 35.86
C THR A 592 48.92 -48.28 37.21
N LEU A 593 48.00 -47.82 38.04
CA LEU A 593 48.23 -47.53 39.46
C LEU A 593 47.98 -48.79 40.29
N LYS A 594 48.77 -48.98 41.35
CA LYS A 594 48.64 -50.11 42.27
C LYS A 594 48.54 -49.62 43.70
N PHE A 595 47.55 -50.12 44.45
CA PHE A 595 47.38 -49.82 45.86
C PHE A 595 46.78 -51.01 46.60
N SER A 596 47.01 -51.09 47.91
CA SER A 596 46.49 -52.15 48.77
C SER A 596 45.28 -51.67 49.56
N MET A 597 44.30 -52.55 49.70
CA MET A 597 43.05 -52.35 50.43
C MET A 597 43.08 -53.17 51.72
N GLN A 598 42.70 -52.57 52.84
CA GLN A 598 42.49 -53.31 54.09
C GLN A 598 41.02 -53.70 54.26
N LYS A 599 40.74 -54.62 55.18
CA LYS A 599 39.36 -54.98 55.53
C LYS A 599 38.56 -53.70 55.86
N ASP A 600 37.34 -53.62 55.34
CA ASP A 600 36.42 -52.49 55.44
C ASP A 600 36.84 -51.19 54.73
N ASP A 601 38.02 -51.13 54.10
CA ASP A 601 38.37 -50.01 53.22
C ASP A 601 37.38 -49.95 52.03
N CYS A 602 37.09 -48.74 51.58
CA CYS A 602 36.01 -48.46 50.64
C CYS A 602 36.49 -47.60 49.46
N LEU A 603 36.03 -47.92 48.25
CA LEU A 603 36.23 -47.15 47.03
C LEU A 603 34.90 -46.60 46.52
N ILE A 604 34.93 -45.40 45.93
CA ILE A 604 33.81 -44.84 45.17
C ILE A 604 34.22 -44.59 43.72
N LEU A 605 33.46 -45.16 42.79
CA LEU A 605 33.48 -44.80 41.37
C LEU A 605 32.19 -44.04 41.06
N TYR A 606 32.26 -42.99 40.26
CA TYR A 606 31.10 -42.21 39.89
C TYR A 606 31.30 -41.56 38.50
N THR A 607 30.21 -41.26 37.81
CA THR A 607 30.24 -40.52 36.53
C THR A 607 30.29 -39.02 36.78
N ASN A 608 30.81 -38.25 35.80
CA ASN A 608 31.08 -36.82 36.00
C ASN A 608 29.82 -36.04 36.38
N SER A 609 28.66 -36.45 35.85
CA SER A 609 27.34 -35.93 36.18
C SER A 609 27.05 -35.90 37.69
N PHE A 610 27.63 -36.80 38.50
CA PHE A 610 27.48 -36.79 39.95
C PHE A 610 28.19 -35.61 40.60
N ALA A 611 29.39 -35.28 40.13
CA ALA A 611 30.16 -34.14 40.64
C ALA A 611 29.66 -32.81 40.06
N GLU A 612 29.19 -32.83 38.81
CA GLU A 612 28.71 -31.65 38.09
C GLU A 612 27.26 -31.27 38.43
N ALA A 613 26.48 -32.16 39.04
CA ALA A 613 25.10 -31.87 39.42
C ALA A 613 24.99 -30.58 40.26
N GLU A 614 24.09 -29.70 39.85
CA GLU A 614 23.94 -28.36 40.40
C GLU A 614 22.80 -28.31 41.44
N ASN A 615 22.97 -27.48 42.46
CA ASN A 615 21.87 -27.05 43.32
C ASN A 615 21.05 -25.92 42.68
N SER A 616 19.98 -25.46 43.34
CA SER A 616 19.12 -24.37 42.86
C SER A 616 19.85 -23.03 42.61
N TYR A 617 21.08 -22.87 43.14
CA TYR A 617 21.93 -21.71 42.95
C TYR A 617 22.97 -21.89 41.83
N GLY A 618 22.94 -23.00 41.09
CA GLY A 618 23.89 -23.30 40.02
C GLY A 618 25.28 -23.74 40.51
N MET A 619 25.43 -24.11 41.77
CA MET A 619 26.73 -24.56 42.32
C MET A 619 26.86 -26.09 42.22
N PRO A 620 27.95 -26.64 41.64
CA PRO A 620 28.13 -28.07 41.50
C PRO A 620 28.28 -28.77 42.86
N PHE A 621 27.90 -30.05 42.91
CA PHE A 621 28.09 -30.90 44.09
C PHE A 621 29.58 -30.94 44.46
N GLY A 622 30.42 -31.24 43.46
CA GLY A 622 31.86 -31.10 43.51
C GLY A 622 32.57 -32.17 44.35
N SER A 623 33.87 -32.31 44.11
CA SER A 623 34.73 -33.30 44.77
C SER A 623 34.76 -33.19 46.29
N GLU A 624 34.72 -31.97 46.84
CA GLU A 624 34.76 -31.77 48.30
C GLU A 624 33.57 -32.41 49.00
N LYS A 625 32.36 -32.31 48.43
CA LYS A 625 31.14 -32.89 49.03
C LYS A 625 31.11 -34.41 48.87
N ILE A 626 31.63 -34.94 47.77
CA ILE A 626 31.85 -36.37 47.59
C ILE A 626 32.79 -36.92 48.66
N ILE A 627 33.94 -36.26 48.87
CA ILE A 627 34.92 -36.65 49.89
C ILE A 627 34.31 -36.57 51.29
N ARG A 628 33.60 -35.49 51.61
CA ARG A 628 32.97 -35.30 52.93
C ARG A 628 31.87 -36.33 53.19
N SER A 629 30.98 -36.55 52.23
CA SER A 629 29.88 -37.53 52.35
C SER A 629 30.39 -38.96 52.49
N LEU A 630 31.45 -39.31 51.73
CA LEU A 630 32.12 -40.60 51.90
C LEU A 630 32.79 -40.70 53.28
N ALA A 631 33.49 -39.66 53.75
CA ALA A 631 34.13 -39.64 55.07
C ALA A 631 33.11 -39.80 56.22
N SER A 632 31.94 -39.15 56.10
CA SER A 632 30.86 -39.19 57.10
C SER A 632 29.97 -40.43 57.02
N SER A 633 30.19 -41.34 56.07
CA SER A 633 29.33 -42.51 55.83
C SER A 633 29.33 -43.58 56.94
N GLY A 634 30.13 -43.39 58.00
CA GLY A 634 30.11 -44.24 59.19
C GLY A 634 30.57 -45.69 58.97
N LYS A 635 30.24 -46.56 59.94
CA LYS A 635 30.41 -48.01 59.86
C LYS A 635 29.15 -48.64 59.24
N GLY A 636 29.30 -49.72 58.50
CA GLY A 636 28.17 -50.41 57.86
C GLY A 636 28.57 -51.09 56.55
N SER A 637 27.56 -51.51 55.78
CA SER A 637 27.71 -52.09 54.44
C SER A 637 28.06 -51.05 53.38
N ALA A 638 28.42 -51.49 52.17
CA ALA A 638 28.60 -50.63 51.00
C ALA A 638 27.30 -49.87 50.68
N ARG A 639 26.15 -50.51 50.90
CA ARG A 639 24.82 -49.95 50.66
C ARG A 639 24.46 -48.85 51.64
N ASP A 640 24.83 -48.98 52.91
CA ASP A 640 24.64 -47.93 53.91
C ASP A 640 25.46 -46.68 53.58
N LYS A 641 26.68 -46.90 53.06
CA LYS A 641 27.55 -45.80 52.61
C LYS A 641 27.00 -45.11 51.38
N LEU A 642 26.59 -45.88 50.38
CA LEU A 642 25.94 -45.34 49.18
C LEU A 642 24.68 -44.55 49.53
N LYS A 643 23.83 -45.07 50.43
CA LYS A 643 22.63 -44.37 50.90
C LYS A 643 22.99 -43.03 51.52
N THR A 644 23.98 -42.97 52.41
CA THR A 644 24.41 -41.72 53.04
C THR A 644 24.88 -40.68 52.02
N ILE A 645 25.64 -41.13 51.01
CA ILE A 645 26.14 -40.28 49.93
C ILE A 645 24.97 -39.76 49.08
N MET A 646 24.05 -40.65 48.70
CA MET A 646 22.89 -40.28 47.87
C MET A 646 21.88 -39.41 48.61
N ASP A 647 21.67 -39.61 49.92
CA ASP A 647 20.81 -38.74 50.75
C ASP A 647 21.40 -37.32 50.80
N THR A 648 22.73 -37.20 50.95
CA THR A 648 23.43 -35.91 50.91
C THR A 648 23.33 -35.24 49.53
N PHE A 649 23.48 -36.03 48.47
CA PHE A 649 23.35 -35.55 47.09
C PHE A 649 21.93 -35.05 46.77
N ASN A 650 20.91 -35.82 47.13
CA ASN A 650 19.51 -35.49 46.88
C ASN A 650 19.09 -34.23 47.64
N LEU A 651 19.53 -34.08 48.90
CA LEU A 651 19.29 -32.86 49.68
C LEU A 651 19.99 -31.64 49.06
N TYR A 652 21.21 -31.82 48.52
CA TYR A 652 21.95 -30.72 47.91
C TYR A 652 21.34 -30.28 46.57
N THR A 653 20.82 -31.23 45.79
CA THR A 653 20.25 -31.01 44.45
C THR A 653 18.72 -30.79 44.50
N GLU A 654 18.15 -30.60 45.68
CA GLU A 654 16.71 -30.40 45.84
C GLU A 654 16.21 -29.21 45.00
N GLY A 655 15.14 -29.43 44.22
CA GLY A 655 14.56 -28.43 43.34
C GLY A 655 15.23 -28.28 41.97
N THR A 656 16.25 -29.08 41.64
CA THR A 656 16.85 -29.10 40.28
C THR A 656 16.46 -30.35 39.49
N ILE A 657 16.47 -30.23 38.16
CA ILE A 657 16.23 -31.35 37.24
C ILE A 657 17.59 -31.94 36.88
N GLN A 658 17.78 -33.24 37.11
CA GLN A 658 18.95 -33.99 36.66
C GLN A 658 19.04 -33.95 35.13
N LYS A 659 20.13 -33.40 34.59
CA LYS A 659 20.31 -33.16 33.14
C LYS A 659 21.01 -34.30 32.40
N ASP A 660 21.76 -35.16 33.10
CA ASP A 660 22.55 -36.26 32.51
C ASP A 660 22.46 -37.53 33.37
N ASP A 661 22.80 -38.68 32.79
CA ASP A 661 22.74 -39.99 33.45
C ASP A 661 23.64 -40.03 34.68
N LEU A 662 23.21 -40.72 35.73
CA LEU A 662 23.90 -40.72 37.01
C LEU A 662 24.25 -42.14 37.47
N THR A 663 25.54 -42.42 37.62
CA THR A 663 26.06 -43.70 38.11
C THR A 663 27.03 -43.51 39.27
N VAL A 664 26.80 -44.23 40.37
CA VAL A 664 27.67 -44.27 41.56
C VAL A 664 27.84 -45.71 42.03
N ILE A 665 29.08 -46.15 42.23
CA ILE A 665 29.44 -47.50 42.67
C ILE A 665 30.28 -47.40 43.92
N ILE A 666 29.90 -48.15 44.96
CA ILE A 666 30.68 -48.32 46.19
C ILE A 666 31.20 -49.75 46.23
N LEU A 667 32.52 -49.90 46.40
CA LEU A 667 33.19 -51.19 46.61
C LEU A 667 33.83 -51.18 47.99
N GLN A 668 33.39 -52.05 48.90
CA GLN A 668 33.96 -52.23 50.23
C GLN A 668 34.62 -53.59 50.37
N LYS A 669 35.83 -53.64 50.90
CA LYS A 669 36.55 -54.91 51.11
C LYS A 669 36.04 -55.65 52.35
N LYS A 670 35.87 -56.97 52.27
CA LYS A 670 35.41 -57.82 53.40
C LYS A 670 36.52 -58.32 54.31
#